data_AF-A0AAP0KD38-F1
#
_entry.id   AF-A0AAP0KD38-F1
#
_cell.length_a   1.000
_cell.length_b   1.000
_cell.length_c   1.000
_cell.angle_alpha   90.00
_cell.angle_beta   90.00
_cell.angle_gamma   90.00
#
_symmetry.space_group_name_H-M   'P 1'
#
loop_
_entity.id
_entity.type
_entity.pdbx_description
1 polymer ?
#
loop_
_entity_poly.entity_id
_entity_poly.type
_entity_poly.pdbx_seq_one_letter_code
_entity_poly.pdbx_strand_id
1 'polypeptide(L)'
;MTSIVSNIAYGSRSYLMPTTFVDKLKSTDPGLLHAHDDEYGGVIIDPECLPSSVFAFASMLSASIFNWKLNGKKGVWLKILTKQSDLIPVAIREGFNFHHAEPGYVMLTYWIPDEPSMLPDGPSHQIGIGGFVMNENREVLVVKEKQCPCQCRGIWKLPTGFINKSEEIFSGAVREVKEETGIDTTFLDVIAFRHVHRIAFEKSDLFFACMLKPVSFDISIDEKEIQAAKWMPLEEFTGQKFYQEDQMLRRVIDLCVATHDNKRYSGFTPHQLISKFDGKLSAYVSAPKFRCFDPSNSSSAMSRTRNFSASSLASANPTSAMRTSRSSTDFATEKDQPKIVPGVAGYVLEDVPHLTDYISDLSIYPNPLQDNPSYSVVKQYFVNVDDTVAQKVYFETDDVHACIVTCGGLCPGLNTVIREIICGLNHMYGVKQVLGIEGGYRGFYARNTIPLTPKVVNDIHKRGGTILGTSRGGHDTSKIVDSIQDRGINQVYIIGGDGTQRGAAAIYEEIKRRGLKVAVAGIPKTIDNDIPVIDKSFGFDTAVEEAQRAINAAHVEAESVENGVGVVKLMGRYSGFIAMYATLASRDVDCCLIPESPFYLEGEGGLFEFMERRLKENGHMVIVIAEGAGQELLSESMRSMDKQDASGNKLLQDVGLWISQKIRDHFASKQRMVMNLKYIDPTYMIRAIPSNASDNVYCTLLAHSAIHGAMAGYTGFTVGPVNGRHAYIPFYRVIETQNKVVITDRMWARLLSSTNQPSFLSAQEIKEGKRSGDSTATLLDGDNGGDSEVSTEAQAENEG
;
A
#
# COMPACT_ATOMS: atom_id res chain seq x y z
N MET A 1 12.56 -1.38 -3.37
CA MET A 1 11.60 -0.26 -3.45
C MET A 1 10.36 -0.75 -4.16
N THR A 2 9.26 -0.79 -3.41
CA THR A 2 7.90 -0.43 -3.84
C THR A 2 7.47 -0.98 -5.22
N SER A 3 6.72 -2.08 -5.27
CA SER A 3 5.24 -2.06 -5.17
C SER A 3 4.67 -0.97 -6.11
N ILE A 4 3.99 -1.25 -7.23
CA ILE A 4 2.79 -2.09 -7.40
C ILE A 4 1.89 -1.96 -6.17
N VAL A 5 0.67 -1.44 -6.16
CA VAL A 5 -0.34 -1.12 -7.17
C VAL A 5 -1.56 -0.62 -6.34
N SER A 6 -2.43 0.16 -6.95
CA SER A 6 -3.89 0.08 -6.75
C SER A 6 -4.50 0.53 -8.08
N ASN A 7 -5.10 -0.28 -8.98
CA ASN A 7 -6.22 -1.23 -8.88
C ASN A 7 -7.42 -0.56 -8.16
N ILE A 8 -8.62 -0.37 -8.73
CA ILE A 8 -9.51 -1.35 -9.39
C ILE A 8 -10.77 -0.65 -9.98
N ALA A 9 -11.25 -1.14 -11.14
CA ALA A 9 -12.68 -1.29 -11.60
C ALA A 9 -13.64 -0.08 -11.68
N TYR A 10 -14.66 0.02 -12.54
CA TYR A 10 -15.12 -0.66 -13.77
C TYR A 10 -16.26 0.24 -14.30
N GLY A 11 -16.34 0.44 -15.61
CA GLY A 11 -17.43 1.22 -16.23
C GLY A 11 -17.25 1.35 -17.73
N SER A 12 -17.24 0.22 -18.44
CA SER A 12 -17.05 0.15 -19.90
C SER A 12 -18.16 0.90 -20.65
N ARG A 13 -17.80 1.85 -21.53
CA ARG A 13 -18.40 2.03 -22.85
C ARG A 13 -17.33 2.56 -23.83
N SER A 14 -17.17 1.78 -24.89
CA SER A 14 -16.29 1.91 -26.06
C SER A 14 -16.12 3.33 -26.63
N TYR A 15 -14.87 3.78 -26.75
CA TYR A 15 -14.46 4.87 -27.66
C TYR A 15 -14.14 4.28 -29.04
N LEU A 16 -15.18 3.96 -29.81
CA LEU A 16 -15.06 3.72 -31.25
C LEU A 16 -15.53 4.99 -31.95
N MET A 17 -14.65 5.58 -32.77
CA MET A 17 -15.06 6.57 -33.77
C MET A 17 -16.19 5.97 -34.61
N PRO A 18 -17.38 6.60 -34.71
CA PRO A 18 -18.43 6.09 -35.57
C PRO A 18 -18.01 6.30 -37.03
N THR A 19 -17.58 5.23 -37.70
CA THR A 19 -17.58 5.16 -39.16
C THR A 19 -18.99 4.86 -39.65
N THR A 20 -19.93 5.77 -39.46
CA THR A 20 -21.20 5.79 -40.21
C THR A 20 -21.75 7.21 -40.29
N PHE A 21 -21.61 7.81 -41.47
CA PHE A 21 -22.35 9.00 -41.90
C PHE A 21 -23.85 8.75 -41.75
N VAL A 22 -24.51 9.51 -40.88
CA VAL A 22 -25.97 9.66 -40.88
C VAL A 22 -26.27 11.14 -40.76
N ASP A 23 -26.86 11.69 -41.83
CA ASP A 23 -27.25 13.08 -42.00
C ASP A 23 -28.05 13.64 -40.82
N LYS A 24 -27.48 14.61 -40.10
CA LYS A 24 -28.23 15.55 -39.26
C LYS A 24 -27.63 16.96 -39.33
N LEU A 25 -28.39 17.84 -40.02
CA LEU A 25 -28.49 19.29 -39.90
C LEU A 25 -27.17 20.09 -39.78
N LYS A 26 -26.66 20.51 -40.94
CA LYS A 26 -25.62 21.54 -41.07
C LYS A 26 -26.15 22.91 -40.61
N SER A 27 -25.66 23.43 -39.49
CA SER A 27 -25.65 24.88 -39.27
C SER A 27 -24.40 25.45 -39.94
N THR A 28 -24.51 25.84 -41.20
CA THR A 28 -23.44 26.59 -41.89
C THR A 28 -23.53 28.05 -41.49
N ASP A 29 -22.98 28.38 -40.32
CA ASP A 29 -22.61 29.77 -40.04
C ASP A 29 -21.25 30.02 -40.72
N PRO A 30 -21.17 30.87 -41.77
CA PRO A 30 -19.97 31.00 -42.61
C PRO A 30 -18.69 31.46 -41.88
N GLY A 31 -18.78 31.80 -40.59
CA GLY A 31 -17.65 32.21 -39.75
C GLY A 31 -17.07 31.15 -38.81
N LEU A 32 -17.67 29.95 -38.70
CA LEU A 32 -17.24 28.91 -37.75
C LEU A 32 -16.66 27.68 -38.45
N LEU A 33 -15.71 26.99 -37.79
CA LEU A 33 -15.22 25.69 -38.23
C LEU A 33 -16.34 24.65 -38.22
N HIS A 34 -16.37 23.82 -39.26
CA HIS A 34 -17.29 22.69 -39.36
C HIS A 34 -16.91 21.62 -38.33
N ALA A 35 -17.84 21.28 -37.44
CA ALA A 35 -17.63 20.33 -36.37
C ALA A 35 -18.93 19.65 -35.99
N HIS A 36 -18.84 18.51 -35.31
CA HIS A 36 -19.98 17.81 -34.73
C HIS A 36 -19.73 17.52 -33.24
N ASP A 37 -20.81 17.40 -32.49
CA ASP A 37 -20.73 17.10 -31.06
C ASP A 37 -20.36 15.63 -30.82
N ASP A 38 -19.53 15.39 -29.80
CA ASP A 38 -19.34 14.04 -29.27
C ASP A 38 -20.38 13.71 -28.18
N GLU A 39 -20.45 12.43 -27.79
CA GLU A 39 -21.41 11.93 -26.81
C GLU A 39 -21.15 12.40 -25.36
N TYR A 40 -20.02 13.06 -25.11
CA TYR A 40 -19.54 13.50 -23.80
C TYR A 40 -19.58 15.02 -23.63
N GLY A 41 -20.27 15.72 -24.55
CA GLY A 41 -20.38 17.18 -24.54
C GLY A 41 -19.13 17.90 -25.06
N GLY A 42 -18.26 17.18 -25.76
CA GLY A 42 -17.16 17.73 -26.55
C GLY A 42 -17.52 17.96 -28.01
N VAL A 43 -16.52 18.32 -28.81
CA VAL A 43 -16.63 18.71 -30.20
C VAL A 43 -15.51 18.07 -31.02
N ILE A 44 -15.85 17.52 -32.18
CA ILE A 44 -14.91 16.94 -33.14
C ILE A 44 -14.93 17.79 -34.40
N ILE A 45 -13.80 18.44 -34.70
CA ILE A 45 -13.63 19.27 -35.89
C ILE A 45 -13.45 18.39 -37.11
N ASP A 46 -14.18 18.69 -38.19
CA ASP A 46 -14.09 17.96 -39.44
C ASP A 46 -12.77 18.29 -40.17
N PRO A 47 -11.86 17.31 -40.34
CA PRO A 47 -10.54 17.55 -40.92
C PRO A 47 -10.59 17.90 -42.41
N GLU A 48 -11.62 17.48 -43.15
CA GLU A 48 -11.74 17.75 -44.58
C GLU A 48 -12.30 19.15 -44.88
N CYS A 49 -12.88 19.81 -43.87
CA CYS A 49 -13.47 21.14 -43.98
C CYS A 49 -12.58 22.27 -43.42
N LEU A 50 -11.32 21.97 -43.11
CA LEU A 50 -10.39 22.98 -42.59
C LEU A 50 -10.00 24.01 -43.68
N PRO A 51 -10.00 25.32 -43.38
CA PRO A 51 -9.55 26.35 -44.30
C PRO A 51 -8.11 26.12 -44.77
N SER A 52 -7.85 26.40 -46.06
CA SER A 52 -6.50 26.30 -46.64
C SER A 52 -5.58 27.45 -46.26
N SER A 53 -6.13 28.59 -45.84
CA SER A 53 -5.37 29.75 -45.38
C SER A 53 -5.20 29.75 -43.87
N VAL A 54 -3.95 29.91 -43.41
CA VAL A 54 -3.57 30.03 -41.99
C VAL A 54 -4.34 31.17 -41.30
N PHE A 55 -4.53 32.30 -41.99
CA PHE A 55 -5.26 33.46 -41.44
C PHE A 55 -6.76 33.19 -41.29
N ALA A 56 -7.36 32.54 -42.29
CA ALA A 56 -8.77 32.15 -42.24
C ALA A 56 -9.01 31.10 -41.15
N PHE A 57 -8.11 30.11 -41.03
CA PHE A 57 -8.17 29.12 -39.97
C PHE A 57 -8.06 29.74 -38.58
N ALA A 58 -7.11 30.67 -38.35
CA ALA A 58 -6.97 31.37 -37.07
C ALA A 58 -8.26 32.10 -36.67
N SER A 59 -8.82 32.88 -37.60
CA SER A 59 -10.05 33.66 -37.35
C SER A 59 -11.24 32.75 -37.05
N MET A 60 -11.42 31.66 -37.82
CA MET A 60 -12.53 30.73 -37.64
C MET A 60 -12.36 29.88 -36.38
N LEU A 61 -11.12 29.45 -36.06
CA LEU A 61 -10.83 28.68 -34.85
C LEU A 61 -11.14 29.48 -33.59
N SER A 62 -10.72 30.75 -33.54
CA SER A 62 -10.98 31.63 -32.39
C SER A 62 -12.49 31.88 -32.20
N ALA A 63 -13.22 32.16 -33.29
CA ALA A 63 -14.67 32.32 -33.27
C ALA A 63 -15.38 31.03 -32.81
N SER A 64 -14.92 29.87 -33.30
CA SER A 64 -15.43 28.55 -32.92
C SER A 64 -15.19 28.22 -31.45
N ILE A 65 -13.99 28.47 -30.92
CA ILE A 65 -13.68 28.25 -29.50
C ILE A 65 -14.59 29.12 -28.62
N PHE A 66 -14.79 30.39 -28.99
CA PHE A 66 -15.70 31.28 -28.28
C PHE A 66 -17.14 30.75 -28.29
N ASN A 67 -17.63 30.31 -29.45
CA ASN A 67 -18.95 29.72 -29.57
C ASN A 67 -19.09 28.42 -28.76
N TRP A 68 -18.09 27.55 -28.78
CA TRP A 68 -18.09 26.31 -27.99
C TRP A 68 -18.06 26.57 -26.49
N LYS A 69 -17.31 27.59 -26.04
CA LYS A 69 -17.33 28.08 -24.66
C LYS A 69 -18.72 28.53 -24.23
N LEU A 70 -19.39 29.36 -25.04
CA LEU A 70 -20.75 29.83 -24.75
C LEU A 70 -21.78 28.69 -24.70
N ASN A 71 -21.60 27.66 -25.53
CA ASN A 71 -22.47 26.49 -25.56
C ASN A 71 -22.09 25.41 -24.52
N GLY A 72 -21.17 25.71 -23.59
CA GLY A 72 -20.79 24.81 -22.50
C GLY A 72 -20.10 23.52 -22.95
N LYS A 73 -19.40 23.55 -24.10
CA LYS A 73 -18.64 22.40 -24.60
C LYS A 73 -17.37 22.18 -23.78
N LYS A 74 -16.94 20.93 -23.68
CA LYS A 74 -15.80 20.53 -22.83
C LYS A 74 -14.51 20.27 -23.61
N GLY A 75 -14.41 19.10 -24.25
CA GLY A 75 -13.23 18.70 -25.01
C GLY A 75 -13.37 19.03 -26.49
N VAL A 76 -12.30 19.48 -27.14
CA VAL A 76 -12.27 19.72 -28.59
C VAL A 76 -11.18 18.87 -29.22
N TRP A 77 -11.54 18.11 -30.24
CA TRP A 77 -10.64 17.24 -31.00
C TRP A 77 -10.35 17.87 -32.37
N LEU A 78 -9.06 18.03 -32.67
CA LEU A 78 -8.58 18.63 -33.91
C LEU A 78 -7.57 17.70 -34.59
N LYS A 79 -8.00 17.11 -35.69
CA LYS A 79 -7.13 16.31 -36.56
C LYS A 79 -6.55 17.18 -37.67
N ILE A 80 -5.22 17.33 -37.70
CA ILE A 80 -4.52 18.08 -38.77
C ILE A 80 -3.74 17.09 -39.62
N LEU A 81 -4.06 17.04 -40.91
CA LEU A 81 -3.36 16.18 -41.88
C LEU A 81 -1.97 16.75 -42.19
N THR A 82 -1.02 15.89 -42.58
CA THR A 82 0.37 16.30 -42.89
C THR A 82 0.43 17.43 -43.93
N LYS A 83 -0.47 17.44 -44.92
CA LYS A 83 -0.58 18.50 -45.94
C LYS A 83 -0.96 19.89 -45.38
N GLN A 84 -1.43 19.96 -44.14
CA GLN A 84 -1.93 21.15 -43.45
C GLN A 84 -1.13 21.43 -42.18
N SER A 85 0.12 20.94 -42.08
CA SER A 85 0.99 21.11 -40.91
C SER A 85 1.15 22.56 -40.46
N ASP A 86 1.03 23.51 -41.39
CA ASP A 86 1.15 24.95 -41.12
C ASP A 86 0.04 25.50 -40.20
N LEU A 87 -1.05 24.74 -40.00
CA LEU A 87 -2.13 25.06 -39.08
C LEU A 87 -1.81 24.70 -37.62
N ILE A 88 -0.84 23.80 -37.38
CA ILE A 88 -0.48 23.32 -36.03
C ILE A 88 -0.02 24.48 -35.14
N PRO A 89 0.92 25.37 -35.55
CA PRO A 89 1.36 26.47 -34.69
C PRO A 89 0.25 27.48 -34.36
N VAL A 90 -0.80 27.57 -35.19
CA VAL A 90 -1.98 28.38 -34.89
C VAL A 90 -2.81 27.73 -33.80
N ALA A 91 -3.12 26.44 -33.94
CA ALA A 91 -3.90 25.70 -32.96
C ALA A 91 -3.23 25.68 -31.57
N ILE A 92 -1.91 25.47 -31.51
CA ILE A 92 -1.15 25.51 -30.24
C ILE A 92 -1.24 26.89 -29.58
N ARG A 93 -1.17 27.98 -30.35
CA ARG A 93 -1.30 29.35 -29.82
C ARG A 93 -2.68 29.65 -29.23
N GLU A 94 -3.73 29.03 -29.77
CA GLU A 94 -5.09 29.09 -29.24
C GLU A 94 -5.30 28.13 -28.04
N GLY A 95 -4.27 27.39 -27.63
CA GLY A 95 -4.24 26.59 -26.41
C GLY A 95 -4.37 25.08 -26.61
N PHE A 96 -4.45 24.58 -27.86
CA PHE A 96 -4.46 23.13 -28.10
C PHE A 96 -3.13 22.48 -27.68
N ASN A 97 -3.20 21.21 -27.27
CA ASN A 97 -2.05 20.37 -26.91
C ASN A 97 -1.95 19.13 -27.81
N PHE A 98 -0.74 18.61 -27.99
CA PHE A 98 -0.51 17.36 -28.71
C PHE A 98 -1.07 16.17 -27.92
N HIS A 99 -1.79 15.28 -28.59
CA HIS A 99 -2.28 14.03 -27.98
C HIS A 99 -1.58 12.80 -28.55
N HIS A 100 -1.53 12.66 -29.87
CA HIS A 100 -0.79 11.59 -30.55
C HIS A 100 -0.56 11.95 -32.02
N ALA A 101 0.34 11.24 -32.68
CA ALA A 101 0.58 11.36 -34.11
C ALA A 101 0.57 9.98 -34.76
N GLU A 102 0.10 9.93 -36.00
CA GLU A 102 0.09 8.75 -36.85
C GLU A 102 0.67 9.12 -38.22
N PRO A 103 1.13 8.16 -39.02
CA PRO A 103 1.51 8.44 -40.40
C PRO A 103 0.38 9.19 -41.14
N GLY A 104 0.66 10.43 -41.55
CA GLY A 104 -0.27 11.28 -42.31
C GLY A 104 -1.08 12.30 -41.49
N TYR A 105 -1.05 12.29 -40.15
CA TYR A 105 -1.72 13.33 -39.35
C TYR A 105 -1.22 13.46 -37.91
N VAL A 106 -1.55 14.58 -37.27
CA VAL A 106 -1.42 14.78 -35.82
C VAL A 106 -2.80 15.06 -35.21
N MET A 107 -3.03 14.49 -34.02
CA MET A 107 -4.22 14.78 -33.22
C MET A 107 -3.85 15.77 -32.12
N LEU A 108 -4.58 16.88 -32.09
CA LEU A 108 -4.52 17.88 -31.04
C LEU A 108 -5.83 17.90 -30.26
N THR A 109 -5.73 18.30 -29.00
CA THR A 109 -6.89 18.45 -28.14
C THR A 109 -6.88 19.77 -27.39
N TYR A 110 -8.06 20.33 -27.13
CA TYR A 110 -8.22 21.50 -26.28
C TYR A 110 -9.29 21.21 -25.23
N TRP A 111 -8.95 21.41 -23.96
CA TRP A 111 -9.88 21.30 -22.86
C TRP A 111 -10.36 22.70 -22.50
N ILE A 112 -11.66 22.95 -22.69
CA ILE A 112 -12.28 24.26 -22.50
C ILE A 112 -12.45 24.63 -21.01
N PRO A 113 -12.91 23.73 -20.11
CA PRO A 113 -13.12 24.09 -18.71
C PRO A 113 -11.81 24.30 -17.93
N ASP A 114 -11.85 25.12 -16.88
CA ASP A 114 -10.72 25.32 -15.96
C ASP A 114 -10.52 24.16 -14.95
N GLU A 115 -11.14 23.01 -15.19
CA GLU A 115 -11.01 21.77 -14.41
C GLU A 115 -9.96 20.82 -15.02
N PRO A 116 -9.40 19.83 -14.29
CA PRO A 116 -8.47 18.86 -14.85
C PRO A 116 -9.04 18.19 -16.11
N SER A 117 -8.23 18.07 -17.16
CA SER A 117 -8.68 17.47 -18.41
C SER A 117 -9.09 16.02 -18.20
N MET A 118 -10.31 15.68 -18.64
CA MET A 118 -10.82 14.31 -18.64
C MET A 118 -10.64 13.61 -20.00
N LEU A 119 -9.87 14.20 -20.90
CA LEU A 119 -9.52 13.57 -22.17
C LEU A 119 -8.51 12.43 -21.91
N PRO A 120 -8.62 11.29 -22.61
CA PRO A 120 -7.68 10.18 -22.43
C PRO A 120 -6.27 10.57 -22.86
N ASP A 121 -5.25 9.98 -22.23
CA ASP A 121 -3.86 10.12 -22.67
C ASP A 121 -3.57 9.22 -23.89
N GLY A 122 -2.52 9.54 -24.65
CA GLY A 122 -2.06 8.75 -25.81
C GLY A 122 -1.64 7.30 -25.48
N PRO A 123 -1.37 6.45 -26.50
CA PRO A 123 -1.09 5.02 -26.30
C PRO A 123 0.15 4.81 -25.40
N SER A 124 -0.07 4.16 -24.26
CA SER A 124 0.85 4.11 -23.11
C SER A 124 1.74 2.86 -23.04
N HIS A 125 1.46 1.80 -23.81
CA HIS A 125 2.14 0.51 -23.73
C HIS A 125 2.66 0.02 -25.10
N GLN A 126 3.79 -0.68 -25.08
CA GLN A 126 4.30 -1.55 -26.14
C GLN A 126 4.01 -3.00 -25.77
N ILE A 127 3.72 -3.85 -26.76
CA ILE A 127 3.34 -5.24 -26.54
C ILE A 127 4.30 -6.16 -27.30
N GLY A 128 5.05 -6.99 -26.56
CA GLY A 128 5.92 -8.05 -27.09
C GLY A 128 5.34 -9.44 -26.87
N ILE A 129 5.82 -10.42 -27.64
CA ILE A 129 5.49 -11.84 -27.49
C ILE A 129 6.73 -12.73 -27.51
N GLY A 130 6.63 -13.91 -26.92
CA GLY A 130 7.57 -15.02 -27.09
C GLY A 130 6.86 -16.35 -27.30
N GLY A 131 7.29 -17.11 -28.30
CA GLY A 131 6.70 -18.40 -28.67
C GLY A 131 7.47 -19.58 -28.10
N PHE A 132 6.86 -20.34 -27.18
CA PHE A 132 7.37 -21.63 -26.73
C PHE A 132 6.77 -22.75 -27.60
N VAL A 133 7.61 -23.39 -28.41
CA VAL A 133 7.20 -24.46 -29.33
C VAL A 133 8.00 -25.71 -29.00
N MET A 134 7.31 -26.82 -28.71
CA MET A 134 7.96 -28.09 -28.38
C MET A 134 7.38 -29.23 -29.21
N ASN A 135 8.23 -30.12 -29.70
CA ASN A 135 7.84 -31.29 -30.48
C ASN A 135 7.63 -32.54 -29.60
N GLU A 136 7.18 -33.64 -30.21
CA GLU A 136 6.91 -34.90 -29.50
C GLU A 136 8.16 -35.56 -28.90
N ASN A 137 9.35 -35.22 -29.40
CA ASN A 137 10.64 -35.71 -28.90
C ASN A 137 11.18 -34.89 -27.70
N ARG A 138 10.39 -33.94 -27.16
CA ARG A 138 10.79 -32.98 -26.12
C ARG A 138 11.93 -32.04 -26.54
N GLU A 139 11.97 -31.68 -27.81
CA GLU A 139 12.89 -30.66 -28.32
C GLU A 139 12.14 -29.33 -28.49
N VAL A 140 12.74 -28.26 -28.00
CA VAL A 140 12.21 -26.89 -28.06
C VAL A 140 12.78 -26.19 -29.29
N LEU A 141 11.92 -25.46 -30.02
CA LEU A 141 12.35 -24.60 -31.12
C LEU A 141 13.04 -23.37 -30.55
N VAL A 142 14.30 -23.18 -30.91
CA VAL A 142 15.12 -22.08 -30.41
C VAL A 142 15.81 -21.35 -31.56
N VAL A 143 16.00 -20.05 -31.36
CA VAL A 143 16.65 -19.12 -32.28
C VAL A 143 17.86 -18.49 -31.63
N LYS A 144 18.75 -17.96 -32.45
CA LYS A 144 19.93 -17.23 -32.02
C LYS A 144 19.98 -15.93 -32.81
N GLU A 145 19.87 -14.79 -32.14
CA GLU A 145 19.85 -13.47 -32.79
C GLU A 145 21.17 -13.12 -33.48
N LYS A 146 21.07 -12.36 -34.57
CA LYS A 146 22.22 -11.88 -35.33
C LYS A 146 22.90 -10.67 -34.67
N GLN A 147 22.11 -9.77 -34.06
CA GLN A 147 22.56 -8.54 -33.41
C GLN A 147 21.83 -8.35 -32.07
N CYS A 148 22.50 -8.70 -30.97
CA CYS A 148 21.97 -8.49 -29.62
C CYS A 148 22.81 -7.45 -28.86
N PRO A 149 22.23 -6.36 -28.35
CA PRO A 149 22.95 -5.38 -27.53
C PRO A 149 23.24 -5.95 -26.13
N CYS A 150 24.44 -6.51 -25.95
CA CYS A 150 25.05 -7.01 -24.71
C CYS A 150 24.31 -8.14 -23.93
N GLN A 151 25.07 -8.94 -23.18
CA GLN A 151 24.68 -10.08 -22.32
C GLN A 151 24.00 -11.30 -22.97
N CYS A 152 23.27 -11.18 -24.08
CA CYS A 152 22.58 -12.33 -24.72
C CYS A 152 23.25 -12.85 -26.01
N ARG A 153 24.43 -12.33 -26.35
CA ARG A 153 25.14 -12.71 -27.58
C ARG A 153 25.61 -14.15 -27.51
N GLY A 154 25.17 -14.98 -28.46
CA GLY A 154 25.56 -16.38 -28.51
C GLY A 154 24.53 -17.37 -27.96
N ILE A 155 23.48 -16.87 -27.32
CA ILE A 155 22.52 -17.65 -26.54
C ILE A 155 21.37 -18.13 -27.42
N TRP A 156 20.91 -19.36 -27.19
CA TRP A 156 19.72 -19.89 -27.83
C TRP A 156 18.50 -19.48 -27.03
N LYS A 157 17.60 -18.72 -27.64
CA LYS A 157 16.36 -18.23 -27.02
C LYS A 157 15.09 -18.67 -27.76
N LEU A 158 13.94 -18.39 -27.17
CA LEU A 158 12.65 -18.57 -27.85
C LEU A 158 12.50 -17.52 -28.97
N PRO A 159 11.77 -17.83 -30.05
CA PRO A 159 11.32 -16.82 -31.01
C PRO A 159 10.51 -15.72 -30.30
N THR A 160 10.75 -14.45 -30.63
CA THR A 160 10.18 -13.28 -29.95
C THR A 160 10.04 -12.08 -30.88
N GLY A 161 8.92 -11.36 -30.79
CA GLY A 161 8.75 -10.12 -31.54
C GLY A 161 7.67 -9.20 -30.96
N PHE A 162 7.21 -8.23 -31.74
CA PHE A 162 6.24 -7.23 -31.30
C PHE A 162 4.86 -7.45 -31.93
N ILE A 163 3.81 -7.18 -31.16
CA ILE A 163 2.46 -7.16 -31.71
C ILE A 163 2.29 -5.90 -32.56
N ASN A 164 1.88 -6.12 -33.80
CA ASN A 164 1.55 -5.03 -34.71
C ASN A 164 0.28 -4.30 -34.24
N LYS A 165 0.13 -3.04 -34.66
CA LYS A 165 -1.08 -2.28 -34.34
C LYS A 165 -2.31 -3.00 -34.89
N SER A 166 -3.31 -3.19 -34.01
CA SER A 166 -4.56 -3.90 -34.31
C SER A 166 -4.41 -5.40 -34.60
N GLU A 167 -3.30 -6.02 -34.18
CA GLU A 167 -3.09 -7.46 -34.26
C GLU A 167 -3.47 -8.16 -32.94
N GLU A 168 -4.08 -9.34 -33.04
CA GLU A 168 -4.38 -10.17 -31.88
C GLU A 168 -3.13 -10.91 -31.39
N ILE A 169 -2.98 -11.06 -30.06
CA ILE A 169 -1.79 -11.69 -29.44
C ILE A 169 -1.49 -13.07 -30.01
N PHE A 170 -2.51 -13.89 -30.25
CA PHE A 170 -2.32 -15.24 -30.79
C PHE A 170 -1.85 -15.23 -32.25
N SER A 171 -2.37 -14.30 -33.06
CA SER A 171 -1.97 -14.12 -34.44
C SER A 171 -0.53 -13.64 -34.53
N GLY A 172 -0.15 -12.67 -33.69
CA GLY A 172 1.23 -12.22 -33.59
C GLY A 172 2.17 -13.33 -33.12
N ALA A 173 1.79 -14.12 -32.11
CA ALA A 173 2.61 -15.25 -31.65
C ALA A 173 2.91 -16.28 -32.77
N VAL A 174 1.90 -16.63 -33.57
CA VAL A 174 2.07 -17.54 -34.72
C VAL A 174 2.91 -16.89 -35.82
N ARG A 175 2.66 -15.62 -36.12
CA ARG A 175 3.37 -14.83 -37.13
C ARG A 175 4.86 -14.74 -36.81
N GLU A 176 5.22 -14.30 -35.61
CA GLU A 176 6.61 -14.07 -35.20
C GLU A 176 7.43 -15.36 -35.23
N VAL A 177 6.87 -16.48 -34.75
CA VAL A 177 7.54 -17.79 -34.88
C VAL A 177 7.78 -18.16 -36.35
N LYS A 178 6.78 -17.91 -37.21
CA LYS A 178 6.87 -18.23 -38.63
C LYS A 178 7.84 -17.31 -39.37
N GLU A 179 7.87 -16.02 -39.05
CA GLU A 179 8.78 -15.04 -39.64
C GLU A 179 10.22 -15.37 -39.29
N GLU A 180 10.53 -15.66 -38.02
CA GLU A 180 11.90 -15.98 -37.60
C GLU A 180 12.38 -17.34 -38.08
N THR A 181 11.55 -18.39 -38.00
CA THR A 181 12.02 -19.78 -38.16
C THR A 181 11.41 -20.54 -39.33
N GLY A 182 10.41 -19.98 -40.01
CA GLY A 182 9.67 -20.64 -41.08
C GLY A 182 8.73 -21.78 -40.63
N ILE A 183 8.59 -21.98 -39.31
CA ILE A 183 7.78 -23.08 -38.76
C ILE A 183 6.32 -22.65 -38.66
N ASP A 184 5.44 -23.41 -39.31
CA ASP A 184 3.99 -23.26 -39.15
C ASP A 184 3.59 -23.82 -37.79
N THR A 185 2.87 -23.01 -37.01
CA THR A 185 2.42 -23.36 -35.68
C THR A 185 0.93 -23.11 -35.50
N THR A 186 0.32 -23.85 -34.57
CA THR A 186 -1.02 -23.58 -34.06
C THR A 186 -0.90 -23.04 -32.64
N PHE A 187 -1.50 -21.89 -32.39
CA PHE A 187 -1.56 -21.32 -31.05
C PHE A 187 -2.32 -22.24 -30.08
N LEU A 188 -1.78 -22.43 -28.88
CA LEU A 188 -2.45 -23.20 -27.82
C LEU A 188 -2.96 -22.27 -26.72
N ASP A 189 -2.06 -21.66 -25.95
CA ASP A 189 -2.40 -20.91 -24.74
C ASP A 189 -1.44 -19.75 -24.50
N VAL A 190 -1.90 -18.69 -23.83
CA VAL A 190 -1.00 -17.73 -23.16
C VAL A 190 -0.64 -18.30 -21.80
N ILE A 191 0.63 -18.59 -21.56
CA ILE A 191 1.11 -19.24 -20.32
C ILE A 191 1.31 -18.22 -19.21
N ALA A 192 1.91 -17.08 -19.56
CA ALA A 192 2.22 -15.99 -18.64
C ALA A 192 2.38 -14.68 -19.42
N PHE A 193 2.39 -13.55 -18.71
CA PHE A 193 2.87 -12.29 -19.25
C PHE A 193 3.72 -11.56 -18.20
N ARG A 194 4.70 -10.78 -18.68
CA ARG A 194 5.56 -9.89 -17.90
C ARG A 194 5.15 -8.46 -18.20
N HIS A 195 5.22 -7.60 -17.20
CA HIS A 195 5.03 -6.17 -17.36
C HIS A 195 6.21 -5.42 -16.76
N VAL A 196 6.83 -4.52 -17.52
CA VAL A 196 7.89 -3.63 -17.03
C VAL A 196 7.66 -2.21 -17.55
N HIS A 197 7.80 -1.23 -16.67
CA HIS A 197 7.55 0.18 -16.99
C HIS A 197 8.81 0.88 -17.50
N ARG A 198 8.61 1.92 -18.34
CA ARG A 198 9.64 2.85 -18.81
C ARG A 198 10.85 2.17 -19.48
N ILE A 199 10.58 1.23 -20.39
CA ILE A 199 11.64 0.59 -21.18
C ILE A 199 11.95 1.41 -22.43
N ALA A 200 11.16 1.27 -23.49
CA ALA A 200 11.38 1.95 -24.76
C ALA A 200 10.47 3.17 -24.86
N PHE A 201 11.04 4.32 -25.19
CA PHE A 201 10.31 5.60 -25.31
C PHE A 201 9.50 5.98 -24.06
N GLU A 202 10.00 5.59 -22.87
CA GLU A 202 9.33 5.77 -21.57
C GLU A 202 7.96 5.09 -21.44
N LYS A 203 7.61 4.22 -22.39
CA LYS A 203 6.37 3.42 -22.35
C LYS A 203 6.58 2.16 -21.53
N SER A 204 5.45 1.63 -21.07
CA SER A 204 5.41 0.31 -20.45
C SER A 204 5.52 -0.80 -21.50
N ASP A 205 6.22 -1.88 -21.20
CA ASP A 205 6.36 -3.07 -22.03
C ASP A 205 5.58 -4.25 -21.42
N LEU A 206 4.65 -4.81 -22.20
CA LEU A 206 3.89 -6.02 -21.86
C LEU A 206 4.38 -7.17 -22.74
N PHE A 207 5.05 -8.16 -22.16
CA PHE A 207 5.58 -9.30 -22.88
C PHE A 207 4.79 -10.57 -22.59
N PHE A 208 4.17 -11.19 -23.60
CA PHE A 208 3.35 -12.39 -23.46
C PHE A 208 4.12 -13.66 -23.85
N ALA A 209 4.17 -14.65 -22.96
CA ALA A 209 4.73 -15.97 -23.24
C ALA A 209 3.61 -16.92 -23.71
N CYS A 210 3.70 -17.38 -24.96
CA CYS A 210 2.68 -18.15 -25.64
C CYS A 210 3.16 -19.57 -25.90
N MET A 211 2.30 -20.55 -25.66
CA MET A 211 2.53 -21.96 -26.04
C MET A 211 1.97 -22.21 -27.42
N LEU A 212 2.77 -22.80 -28.31
CA LEU A 212 2.34 -23.18 -29.65
C LEU A 212 2.71 -24.63 -29.96
N LYS A 213 1.90 -25.25 -30.82
CA LYS A 213 2.14 -26.58 -31.34
C LYS A 213 2.73 -26.48 -32.76
N PRO A 214 3.84 -27.15 -33.07
CA PRO A 214 4.34 -27.19 -34.44
C PRO A 214 3.44 -28.01 -35.35
N VAL A 215 3.25 -27.52 -36.57
CA VAL A 215 2.55 -28.18 -37.68
C VAL A 215 3.55 -28.60 -38.76
N SER A 216 4.61 -27.80 -38.96
CA SER A 216 5.77 -28.16 -39.78
C SER A 216 7.03 -28.30 -38.92
N PHE A 217 8.09 -28.90 -39.49
CA PHE A 217 9.35 -29.19 -38.78
C PHE A 217 10.59 -28.71 -39.53
N ASP A 218 10.47 -28.39 -40.83
CA ASP A 218 11.55 -27.89 -41.66
C ASP A 218 11.82 -26.41 -41.34
N ILE A 219 13.01 -26.14 -40.80
CA ILE A 219 13.41 -24.80 -40.38
C ILE A 219 13.94 -24.02 -41.59
N SER A 220 13.40 -22.82 -41.80
CA SER A 220 13.89 -21.84 -42.76
C SER A 220 14.02 -20.49 -42.05
N ILE A 221 15.26 -20.07 -41.76
CA ILE A 221 15.50 -18.87 -40.95
C ILE A 221 15.32 -17.56 -41.75
N ASP A 222 14.85 -16.50 -41.08
CA ASP A 222 15.05 -15.14 -41.61
C ASP A 222 16.46 -14.64 -41.27
N GLU A 223 17.32 -14.67 -42.29
CA GLU A 223 18.71 -14.22 -42.19
C GLU A 223 18.86 -12.71 -41.84
N LYS A 224 17.78 -11.92 -41.88
CA LYS A 224 17.80 -10.51 -41.46
C LYS A 224 17.82 -10.36 -39.94
N GLU A 225 17.09 -11.21 -39.23
CA GLU A 225 16.84 -11.09 -37.79
C GLU A 225 17.67 -12.07 -36.97
N ILE A 226 17.73 -13.33 -37.41
CA ILE A 226 18.40 -14.40 -36.66
C ILE A 226 19.61 -14.99 -37.42
N GLN A 227 20.58 -15.48 -36.65
CA GLN A 227 21.78 -16.14 -37.12
C GLN A 227 21.56 -17.65 -37.36
N ALA A 228 20.74 -18.30 -36.52
CA ALA A 228 20.47 -19.73 -36.60
C ALA A 228 19.19 -20.10 -35.84
N ALA A 229 18.56 -21.20 -36.23
CA ALA A 229 17.48 -21.85 -35.47
C ALA A 229 17.67 -23.37 -35.48
N LYS A 230 17.27 -24.05 -34.40
CA LYS A 230 17.30 -25.52 -34.31
C LYS A 230 16.22 -26.05 -33.37
N TRP A 231 15.89 -27.33 -33.52
CA TRP A 231 15.27 -28.12 -32.47
C TRP A 231 16.35 -28.51 -31.45
N MET A 232 16.16 -28.12 -30.19
CA MET A 232 17.13 -28.36 -29.13
C MET A 232 16.49 -29.19 -28.01
N PRO A 233 17.14 -30.27 -27.52
CA PRO A 233 16.65 -31.00 -26.35
C PRO A 233 16.34 -30.06 -25.17
N LEU A 234 15.19 -30.24 -24.53
CA LEU A 234 14.73 -29.36 -23.44
C LEU A 234 15.77 -29.21 -22.32
N GLU A 235 16.45 -30.30 -21.98
CA GLU A 235 17.49 -30.34 -20.95
C GLU A 235 18.73 -29.54 -21.36
N GLU A 236 19.08 -29.51 -22.66
CA GLU A 236 20.15 -28.66 -23.20
C GLU A 236 19.73 -27.18 -23.15
N PHE A 237 18.49 -26.87 -23.57
CA PHE A 237 17.96 -25.50 -23.57
C PHE A 237 17.94 -24.88 -22.17
N THR A 238 17.36 -25.61 -21.22
CA THR A 238 17.25 -25.19 -19.82
C THR A 238 18.58 -25.27 -19.06
N GLY A 239 19.54 -26.04 -19.58
CA GLY A 239 20.90 -26.14 -19.06
C GLY A 239 21.79 -24.93 -19.36
N GLN A 240 21.39 -24.01 -20.26
CA GLN A 240 22.16 -22.80 -20.54
C GLN A 240 22.19 -21.88 -19.31
N LYS A 241 23.38 -21.38 -18.95
CA LYS A 241 23.62 -20.50 -17.79
C LYS A 241 22.65 -19.32 -17.70
N PHE A 242 22.31 -18.72 -18.85
CA PHE A 242 21.32 -17.64 -18.97
C PHE A 242 19.97 -17.95 -18.33
N TYR A 243 19.44 -19.15 -18.57
CA TYR A 243 18.15 -19.59 -18.01
C TYR A 243 18.25 -20.10 -16.58
N GLN A 244 19.46 -20.37 -16.08
CA GLN A 244 19.68 -20.76 -14.68
C GLN A 244 19.80 -19.53 -13.77
N GLU A 245 20.32 -18.42 -14.29
CA GLU A 245 20.50 -17.17 -13.54
C GLU A 245 19.24 -16.28 -13.55
N ASP A 246 18.43 -16.34 -14.61
CA ASP A 246 17.16 -15.59 -14.68
C ASP A 246 15.98 -16.40 -14.10
N GLN A 247 15.65 -16.12 -12.84
CA GLN A 247 14.55 -16.78 -12.12
C GLN A 247 13.18 -16.57 -12.77
N MET A 248 12.95 -15.44 -13.45
CA MET A 248 11.67 -15.12 -14.06
C MET A 248 11.48 -15.94 -15.34
N LEU A 249 12.46 -15.94 -16.24
CA LEU A 249 12.41 -16.75 -17.46
C LEU A 249 12.42 -18.24 -17.13
N ARG A 250 13.18 -18.66 -16.11
CA ARG A 250 13.15 -20.05 -15.63
C ARG A 250 11.75 -20.47 -15.23
N ARG A 251 11.06 -19.64 -14.45
CA ARG A 251 9.70 -19.92 -13.99
C ARG A 251 8.71 -20.01 -15.15
N VAL A 252 8.84 -19.15 -16.16
CA VAL A 252 8.00 -19.19 -17.37
C VAL A 252 8.23 -20.50 -18.13
N ILE A 253 9.49 -20.92 -18.30
CA ILE A 253 9.82 -22.19 -18.97
C ILE A 253 9.29 -23.38 -18.18
N ASP A 254 9.44 -23.40 -16.85
CA ASP A 254 8.91 -24.47 -16.00
C ASP A 254 7.38 -24.60 -16.13
N LEU A 255 6.67 -23.47 -16.26
CA LEU A 255 5.23 -23.46 -16.53
C LEU A 255 4.91 -24.02 -17.92
N CYS A 256 5.65 -23.63 -18.95
CA CYS A 256 5.49 -24.19 -20.30
C CYS A 256 5.69 -25.71 -20.32
N VAL A 257 6.74 -26.21 -19.65
CA VAL A 257 7.02 -27.64 -19.53
C VAL A 257 5.91 -28.36 -18.75
N ALA A 258 5.46 -27.79 -17.64
CA ALA A 258 4.38 -28.35 -16.84
C ALA A 258 3.04 -28.42 -17.60
N THR A 259 2.75 -27.43 -18.44
CA THR A 259 1.58 -27.42 -19.33
C THR A 259 1.66 -28.53 -20.36
N HIS A 260 2.82 -28.69 -21.01
CA HIS A 260 3.02 -29.73 -22.00
C HIS A 260 2.90 -31.15 -21.39
N ASP A 261 3.59 -31.40 -20.28
CA ASP A 261 3.79 -32.77 -19.76
C ASP A 261 2.59 -33.30 -18.96
N ASN A 262 2.01 -32.47 -18.11
CA ASN A 262 1.04 -32.94 -17.13
C ASN A 262 -0.38 -32.45 -17.40
N LYS A 263 -0.59 -31.52 -18.35
CA LYS A 263 -1.84 -30.78 -18.56
C LYS A 263 -2.46 -30.21 -17.27
N ARG A 264 -1.65 -30.04 -16.21
CA ARG A 264 -2.07 -29.63 -14.86
C ARG A 264 -2.09 -28.11 -14.69
N TYR A 265 -1.31 -27.39 -15.50
CA TYR A 265 -1.41 -25.95 -15.63
C TYR A 265 -2.18 -25.63 -16.90
N SER A 266 -3.46 -25.30 -16.71
CA SER A 266 -4.29 -24.71 -17.74
C SER A 266 -3.99 -23.20 -17.75
N GLY A 267 -3.13 -22.76 -18.67
CA GLY A 267 -2.84 -21.34 -18.88
C GLY A 267 -4.09 -20.56 -19.28
N PHE A 268 -3.92 -19.35 -19.80
CA PHE A 268 -5.06 -18.61 -20.33
C PHE A 268 -5.38 -19.13 -21.75
N THR A 269 -6.56 -19.72 -21.89
CA THR A 269 -7.07 -20.25 -23.16
C THR A 269 -7.89 -19.19 -23.88
N PRO A 270 -7.64 -18.94 -25.19
CA PRO A 270 -8.44 -18.01 -25.97
C PRO A 270 -9.79 -18.62 -26.33
N HIS A 271 -10.84 -17.82 -26.18
CA HIS A 271 -12.21 -18.10 -26.58
C HIS A 271 -12.62 -17.08 -27.63
N GLN A 272 -12.92 -17.54 -28.84
CA GLN A 272 -13.43 -16.67 -29.88
C GLN A 272 -14.91 -16.41 -29.65
N LEU A 273 -15.28 -15.15 -29.44
CA LEU A 273 -16.63 -14.70 -29.19
C LEU A 273 -16.91 -13.46 -30.04
N ILE A 274 -18.16 -13.28 -30.47
CA ILE A 274 -18.55 -12.04 -31.13
C ILE A 274 -18.63 -10.95 -30.06
N SER A 275 -17.75 -9.96 -30.16
CA SER A 275 -17.74 -8.79 -29.30
C SER A 275 -19.03 -8.00 -29.50
N LYS A 276 -19.72 -7.70 -28.39
CA LYS A 276 -20.88 -6.81 -28.42
C LYS A 276 -20.51 -5.34 -28.64
N PHE A 277 -19.23 -4.99 -28.57
CA PHE A 277 -18.75 -3.61 -28.70
C PHE A 277 -18.68 -3.16 -30.15
N ASP A 278 -18.32 -4.07 -31.06
CA ASP A 278 -18.12 -3.77 -32.48
C ASP A 278 -18.75 -4.80 -33.43
N GLY A 279 -19.38 -5.84 -32.88
CA GLY A 279 -20.03 -6.90 -33.67
C GLY A 279 -19.06 -7.83 -34.39
N LYS A 280 -17.75 -7.73 -34.12
CA LYS A 280 -16.71 -8.53 -34.76
C LYS A 280 -16.33 -9.74 -33.90
N LEU A 281 -15.76 -10.76 -34.54
CA LEU A 281 -15.13 -11.86 -33.82
C LEU A 281 -13.92 -11.33 -33.07
N SER A 282 -13.84 -11.61 -31.77
CA SER A 282 -12.74 -11.19 -30.89
C SER A 282 -12.34 -12.34 -29.98
N ALA A 283 -11.05 -12.41 -29.62
CA ALA A 283 -10.58 -13.37 -28.63
C ALA A 283 -10.70 -12.85 -27.18
N TYR A 284 -11.35 -13.63 -26.33
CA TYR A 284 -11.36 -13.48 -24.88
C TYR A 284 -10.48 -14.57 -24.26
N VAL A 285 -9.43 -14.22 -23.53
CA VAL A 285 -8.49 -15.20 -22.97
C VAL A 285 -8.77 -15.42 -21.47
N SER A 286 -8.98 -16.66 -21.04
CA SER A 286 -9.24 -16.97 -19.63
C SER A 286 -8.67 -18.31 -19.21
N ALA A 287 -8.31 -18.44 -17.93
CA ALA A 287 -7.92 -19.73 -17.39
C ALA A 287 -9.13 -20.67 -17.34
N PRO A 288 -9.04 -21.91 -17.87
CA PRO A 288 -10.08 -22.92 -17.72
C PRO A 288 -10.39 -23.13 -16.23
N LYS A 289 -11.67 -23.10 -15.86
CA LYS A 289 -12.13 -23.56 -14.54
C LYS A 289 -11.56 -24.98 -14.33
N PHE A 290 -11.01 -25.26 -13.15
CA PHE A 290 -10.80 -26.63 -12.67
C PHE A 290 -11.99 -27.48 -13.11
N ARG A 291 -11.76 -28.59 -13.82
CA ARG A 291 -12.81 -29.57 -14.07
C ARG A 291 -13.31 -30.07 -12.73
N CYS A 292 -14.37 -29.46 -12.21
CA CYS A 292 -15.25 -30.12 -11.28
C CYS A 292 -15.74 -31.39 -11.97
N PHE A 293 -15.55 -32.53 -11.31
CA PHE A 293 -16.20 -33.77 -11.67
C PHE A 293 -17.70 -33.50 -11.87
N ASP A 294 -18.20 -33.79 -13.07
CA ASP A 294 -19.64 -33.77 -13.36
C ASP A 294 -20.25 -35.08 -12.83
N PRO A 295 -21.14 -35.05 -11.82
CA PRO A 295 -21.76 -36.26 -11.28
C PRO A 295 -22.83 -36.85 -12.20
N SER A 296 -23.17 -36.19 -13.32
CA SER A 296 -24.30 -36.58 -14.18
C SER A 296 -23.96 -37.57 -15.30
N ASN A 297 -22.68 -37.95 -15.47
CA ASN A 297 -22.27 -38.93 -16.47
C ASN A 297 -21.92 -40.29 -15.83
N SER A 298 -22.92 -40.90 -15.20
CA SER A 298 -22.87 -42.30 -14.77
C SER A 298 -23.53 -43.22 -15.80
N SER A 299 -22.79 -43.65 -16.82
CA SER A 299 -23.15 -44.85 -17.58
C SER A 299 -21.98 -45.40 -18.41
N SER A 300 -21.28 -46.38 -17.84
CA SER A 300 -20.67 -47.56 -18.50
C SER A 300 -19.34 -47.95 -17.87
N ALA A 301 -19.41 -48.88 -16.90
CA ALA A 301 -18.51 -50.03 -16.74
C ALA A 301 -18.74 -50.64 -15.35
N MET A 302 -19.70 -51.56 -15.29
CA MET A 302 -19.84 -52.54 -14.23
C MET A 302 -18.66 -53.53 -14.25
N SER A 303 -18.45 -54.14 -13.08
CA SER A 303 -17.81 -55.45 -12.84
C SER A 303 -16.31 -55.46 -12.55
N ARG A 304 -15.98 -55.51 -11.25
CA ARG A 304 -15.58 -56.79 -10.61
C ARG A 304 -15.56 -56.64 -9.09
N THR A 305 -16.55 -57.27 -8.47
CA THR A 305 -16.53 -57.67 -7.07
C THR A 305 -15.37 -58.62 -6.81
N ARG A 306 -14.64 -58.41 -5.71
CA ARG A 306 -14.16 -59.49 -4.84
C ARG A 306 -13.83 -58.94 -3.45
N ASN A 307 -14.56 -59.50 -2.47
CA ASN A 307 -14.27 -59.48 -1.04
C ASN A 307 -12.80 -59.87 -0.80
N PHE A 308 -12.18 -59.36 0.28
CA PHE A 308 -11.72 -60.20 1.39
C PHE A 308 -11.24 -59.33 2.57
N SER A 309 -11.63 -59.78 3.75
CA SER A 309 -11.19 -59.39 5.09
C SER A 309 -9.68 -59.36 5.27
N ALA A 310 -9.17 -58.48 6.13
CA ALA A 310 -7.86 -58.66 6.75
C ALA A 310 -7.95 -58.45 8.26
N SER A 311 -8.09 -59.57 8.97
CA SER A 311 -7.67 -59.72 10.35
C SER A 311 -6.43 -60.61 10.40
N SER A 312 -5.48 -60.22 11.26
CA SER A 312 -4.47 -61.03 11.95
C SER A 312 -3.09 -61.28 11.31
N LEU A 313 -2.11 -61.26 12.23
CA LEU A 313 -0.73 -61.74 12.23
C LEU A 313 0.34 -60.82 11.62
N ALA A 314 1.55 -60.70 12.15
CA ALA A 314 2.15 -60.79 13.48
C ALA A 314 3.66 -60.60 13.23
N SER A 315 4.37 -60.06 14.23
CA SER A 315 5.80 -60.22 14.51
C SER A 315 6.85 -59.89 13.44
N ALA A 316 7.62 -58.83 13.70
CA ALA A 316 9.08 -58.87 13.61
C ALA A 316 9.70 -57.76 14.46
N ASN A 317 10.26 -58.13 15.62
CA ASN A 317 11.43 -57.46 16.19
C ASN A 317 12.65 -58.32 15.82
N PRO A 318 13.82 -57.72 15.57
CA PRO A 318 14.81 -57.71 16.65
C PRO A 318 15.67 -56.42 16.75
N THR A 319 15.75 -55.93 17.99
CA THR A 319 16.94 -55.46 18.75
C THR A 319 18.10 -54.69 18.10
N SER A 320 18.50 -53.66 18.88
CA SER A 320 19.88 -53.23 19.23
C SER A 320 20.52 -52.12 18.38
N ALA A 321 20.60 -50.90 18.94
CA ALA A 321 21.89 -50.37 19.44
C ALA A 321 21.77 -49.01 20.15
N MET A 322 22.48 -48.90 21.27
CA MET A 322 23.10 -47.70 21.86
C MET A 322 22.22 -46.58 22.44
N ARG A 323 21.92 -46.76 23.74
CA ARG A 323 21.89 -45.68 24.73
C ARG A 323 23.29 -45.05 24.81
N THR A 324 23.41 -43.77 24.47
CA THR A 324 24.46 -42.90 25.00
C THR A 324 23.81 -41.88 25.92
N SER A 325 24.28 -41.89 27.17
CA SER A 325 24.01 -40.88 28.17
C SER A 325 24.53 -39.52 27.69
N ARG A 326 23.66 -38.52 27.57
CA ARG A 326 24.06 -37.12 27.61
C ARG A 326 23.51 -36.45 28.85
N SER A 327 24.41 -35.69 29.45
CA SER A 327 24.36 -34.99 30.71
C SER A 327 23.22 -33.99 30.80
N SER A 328 22.70 -33.89 32.01
CA SER A 328 21.79 -32.87 32.51
C SER A 328 22.44 -31.49 32.56
N THR A 329 22.58 -30.84 31.40
CA THR A 329 22.82 -29.39 31.22
C THR A 329 22.74 -29.16 29.72
N ASP A 330 21.62 -28.60 29.24
CA ASP A 330 21.39 -27.98 27.91
C ASP A 330 19.91 -28.19 27.50
N PHE A 331 19.00 -27.57 28.25
CA PHE A 331 17.57 -27.45 27.89
C PHE A 331 17.18 -25.99 27.63
N ALA A 332 18.12 -25.19 27.14
CA ALA A 332 17.87 -23.86 26.62
C ALA A 332 18.45 -23.79 25.20
N THR A 333 17.78 -23.03 24.33
CA THR A 333 18.23 -22.58 23.00
C THR A 333 18.06 -23.52 21.79
N GLU A 334 16.82 -23.89 21.43
CA GLU A 334 16.54 -24.25 20.02
C GLU A 334 15.13 -23.90 19.48
N LYS A 335 14.28 -23.19 20.23
CA LYS A 335 12.85 -22.98 19.87
C LYS A 335 12.37 -21.53 19.63
N ASP A 336 13.26 -20.54 19.58
CA ASP A 336 12.90 -19.11 19.48
C ASP A 336 13.32 -18.44 18.16
N GLN A 337 13.60 -19.21 17.11
CA GLN A 337 13.83 -18.59 15.80
C GLN A 337 12.49 -18.15 15.18
N PRO A 338 12.41 -16.92 14.62
CA PRO A 338 11.21 -16.46 13.94
C PRO A 338 10.86 -17.43 12.80
N LYS A 339 9.56 -17.76 12.68
CA LYS A 339 9.03 -18.67 11.66
C LYS A 339 9.06 -17.97 10.29
N ILE A 340 10.26 -17.86 9.75
CA ILE A 340 10.54 -17.17 8.50
C ILE A 340 10.30 -18.11 7.32
N VAL A 341 9.39 -17.71 6.44
CA VAL A 341 9.17 -18.31 5.14
C VAL A 341 9.69 -17.33 4.08
N PRO A 342 10.84 -17.61 3.45
CA PRO A 342 11.31 -16.81 2.33
C PRO A 342 10.37 -16.98 1.14
N GLY A 343 9.81 -15.88 0.68
CA GLY A 343 8.99 -15.79 -0.50
C GLY A 343 9.84 -15.80 -1.78
N VAL A 344 9.25 -16.29 -2.87
CA VAL A 344 9.87 -16.41 -4.19
C VAL A 344 10.34 -15.08 -4.81
N ALA A 345 10.01 -13.94 -4.21
CA ALA A 345 10.41 -12.59 -4.64
C ALA A 345 11.23 -11.83 -3.58
N GLY A 346 11.88 -12.56 -2.66
CA GLY A 346 12.76 -11.97 -1.64
C GLY A 346 12.05 -11.31 -0.45
N TYR A 347 10.72 -11.36 -0.39
CA TYR A 347 9.98 -10.99 0.83
C TYR A 347 10.10 -12.10 1.86
N VAL A 348 10.16 -11.71 3.13
CA VAL A 348 10.22 -12.63 4.27
C VAL A 348 8.85 -12.62 4.91
N LEU A 349 8.10 -13.71 4.79
CA LEU A 349 6.91 -13.90 5.61
C LEU A 349 7.35 -14.40 6.96
N GLU A 350 6.93 -13.71 7.99
CA GLU A 350 7.11 -14.18 9.34
C GLU A 350 5.77 -14.65 9.86
N ASP A 351 5.68 -15.93 10.17
CA ASP A 351 4.48 -16.50 10.76
C ASP A 351 4.35 -16.07 12.22
N VAL A 352 3.10 -15.83 12.62
CA VAL A 352 2.77 -15.30 13.94
C VAL A 352 2.78 -16.44 14.97
N PRO A 353 3.12 -16.19 16.25
CA PRO A 353 3.11 -17.25 17.22
C PRO A 353 1.73 -17.88 17.39
N HIS A 354 1.73 -19.20 17.61
CA HIS A 354 0.52 -20.00 17.68
C HIS A 354 0.60 -20.96 18.87
N LEU A 355 -0.53 -21.31 19.47
CA LEU A 355 -0.56 -22.20 20.66
C LEU A 355 0.14 -23.55 20.41
N THR A 356 0.09 -24.06 19.18
CA THR A 356 0.74 -25.31 18.76
C THR A 356 2.27 -25.26 18.81
N ASP A 357 2.87 -24.07 18.90
CA ASP A 357 4.32 -23.92 18.96
C ASP A 357 4.88 -24.46 20.30
N TYR A 358 4.06 -24.44 21.36
CA TYR A 358 4.46 -24.84 22.72
C TYR A 358 3.48 -25.76 23.47
N ILE A 359 2.29 -26.04 22.92
CA ILE A 359 1.34 -27.03 23.47
C ILE A 359 1.15 -28.15 22.45
N SER A 360 1.47 -29.39 22.85
CA SER A 360 1.20 -30.58 22.04
C SER A 360 -0.27 -31.03 22.17
N ASP A 361 -0.79 -31.72 21.16
CA ASP A 361 -2.10 -32.39 21.20
C ASP A 361 -3.31 -31.47 21.45
N LEU A 362 -3.28 -30.25 20.90
CA LEU A 362 -4.41 -29.34 20.96
C LEU A 362 -5.61 -29.85 20.13
N SER A 363 -6.78 -29.87 20.75
CA SER A 363 -8.05 -30.15 20.07
C SER A 363 -8.41 -29.04 19.08
N ILE A 364 -8.98 -29.44 17.94
CA ILE A 364 -9.37 -28.55 16.85
C ILE A 364 -10.87 -28.74 16.59
N TYR A 365 -11.59 -27.63 16.44
CA TYR A 365 -13.04 -27.59 16.29
C TYR A 365 -13.41 -26.94 14.95
N PRO A 366 -14.56 -27.28 14.34
CA PRO A 366 -15.08 -26.49 13.21
C PRO A 366 -15.36 -25.06 13.66
N ASN A 367 -15.05 -24.07 12.82
CA ASN A 367 -15.37 -22.69 13.14
C ASN A 367 -16.90 -22.47 13.09
N PRO A 368 -17.55 -22.00 14.17
CA PRO A 368 -18.99 -21.72 14.19
C PRO A 368 -19.45 -20.75 13.10
N LEU A 369 -18.54 -19.91 12.58
CA LEU A 369 -18.83 -18.99 11.50
C LEU A 369 -19.22 -19.67 10.17
N GLN A 370 -18.90 -20.95 9.99
CA GLN A 370 -19.33 -21.70 8.80
C GLN A 370 -20.86 -21.76 8.67
N ASP A 371 -21.55 -21.77 9.81
CA ASP A 371 -23.01 -21.82 9.90
C ASP A 371 -23.63 -20.44 10.15
N ASN A 372 -22.82 -19.40 10.29
CA ASN A 372 -23.28 -18.03 10.51
C ASN A 372 -23.70 -17.40 9.17
N PRO A 373 -24.96 -16.94 8.98
CA PRO A 373 -25.41 -16.38 7.70
C PRO A 373 -24.57 -15.22 7.15
N SER A 374 -23.93 -14.44 8.02
CA SER A 374 -23.07 -13.30 7.64
C SER A 374 -21.69 -13.74 7.13
N TYR A 375 -21.24 -14.94 7.48
CA TYR A 375 -19.92 -15.49 7.10
C TYR A 375 -20.00 -16.77 6.26
N SER A 376 -21.18 -17.42 6.21
CA SER A 376 -21.44 -18.59 5.41
C SER A 376 -21.31 -18.23 3.94
N VAL A 377 -20.55 -19.03 3.18
CA VAL A 377 -20.24 -18.76 1.77
C VAL A 377 -21.53 -18.80 0.95
N VAL A 378 -22.14 -17.63 0.75
CA VAL A 378 -23.18 -17.48 -0.26
C VAL A 378 -22.47 -17.57 -1.60
N LYS A 379 -22.86 -18.53 -2.46
CA LYS A 379 -22.25 -18.86 -3.77
C LYS A 379 -22.17 -17.70 -4.78
N GLN A 380 -22.50 -16.47 -4.38
CA GLN A 380 -22.68 -15.28 -5.21
C GLN A 380 -21.76 -14.10 -4.84
N TYR A 381 -20.91 -14.19 -3.81
CA TYR A 381 -19.99 -13.10 -3.46
C TYR A 381 -18.53 -13.45 -3.77
N PHE A 382 -17.81 -12.47 -4.32
CA PHE A 382 -16.35 -12.50 -4.38
C PHE A 382 -15.82 -12.26 -2.96
N VAL A 383 -15.23 -13.29 -2.34
CA VAL A 383 -14.56 -13.17 -1.05
C VAL A 383 -13.14 -12.66 -1.28
N ASN A 384 -12.78 -11.52 -0.69
CA ASN A 384 -11.40 -11.05 -0.69
C ASN A 384 -10.58 -11.88 0.31
N VAL A 385 -9.27 -12.04 0.08
CA VAL A 385 -8.38 -12.78 0.99
C VAL A 385 -8.41 -12.15 2.39
N ASP A 386 -8.58 -10.82 2.46
CA ASP A 386 -8.65 -10.06 3.72
C ASP A 386 -9.94 -10.32 4.52
N ASP A 387 -10.98 -10.89 3.90
CA ASP A 387 -12.25 -11.26 4.53
C ASP A 387 -12.29 -12.73 4.99
N THR A 388 -11.17 -13.45 4.84
CA THR A 388 -11.11 -14.88 5.17
C THR A 388 -10.95 -15.12 6.66
N VAL A 389 -11.72 -16.08 7.18
CA VAL A 389 -11.60 -16.58 8.55
C VAL A 389 -11.13 -18.03 8.54
N ALA A 390 -10.45 -18.45 9.61
CA ALA A 390 -9.96 -19.83 9.70
C ALA A 390 -11.11 -20.83 9.64
N GLN A 391 -10.97 -21.89 8.83
CA GLN A 391 -12.00 -22.93 8.73
C GLN A 391 -12.17 -23.67 10.07
N LYS A 392 -11.09 -23.80 10.84
CA LYS A 392 -11.06 -24.49 12.13
C LYS A 392 -10.51 -23.57 13.22
N VAL A 393 -10.95 -23.79 14.44
CA VAL A 393 -10.60 -23.00 15.63
C VAL A 393 -10.06 -23.92 16.74
N TYR A 394 -9.32 -23.36 17.69
CA TYR A 394 -8.69 -24.10 18.81
C TYR A 394 -9.40 -23.90 20.16
N PHE A 395 -10.42 -23.04 20.16
CA PHE A 395 -11.28 -22.80 21.29
C PHE A 395 -12.72 -23.20 20.94
N GLU A 396 -13.30 -24.06 21.77
CA GLU A 396 -14.73 -24.36 21.74
C GLU A 396 -15.49 -23.24 22.45
N THR A 397 -16.61 -22.81 21.88
CA THR A 397 -17.39 -21.63 22.32
C THR A 397 -17.68 -21.62 23.82
N ASP A 398 -18.14 -22.75 24.36
CA ASP A 398 -18.59 -22.85 25.76
C ASP A 398 -17.42 -22.86 26.75
N ASP A 399 -16.21 -23.15 26.27
CA ASP A 399 -14.99 -23.16 27.08
C ASP A 399 -14.29 -21.80 27.10
N VAL A 400 -14.67 -20.84 26.24
CA VAL A 400 -14.00 -19.54 26.19
C VAL A 400 -14.39 -18.70 27.40
N HIS A 401 -13.36 -18.30 28.15
CA HIS A 401 -13.43 -17.27 29.17
C HIS A 401 -12.45 -16.16 28.79
N ALA A 402 -13.00 -15.08 28.24
CA ALA A 402 -12.22 -13.96 27.73
C ALA A 402 -12.12 -12.82 28.76
N CYS A 403 -11.04 -12.04 28.67
CA CYS A 403 -10.97 -10.76 29.36
C CYS A 403 -10.45 -9.63 28.46
N ILE A 404 -10.86 -8.40 28.77
CA ILE A 404 -10.47 -7.18 28.07
C ILE A 404 -9.87 -6.21 29.08
N VAL A 405 -8.74 -5.58 28.74
CA VAL A 405 -8.14 -4.52 29.56
C VAL A 405 -7.76 -3.33 28.69
N THR A 406 -8.03 -2.11 29.18
CA THR A 406 -7.55 -0.85 28.57
C THR A 406 -6.49 -0.20 29.44
N CYS A 407 -5.34 0.13 28.84
CA CYS A 407 -4.19 0.72 29.53
C CYS A 407 -3.70 2.02 28.87
N GLY A 408 -2.98 2.83 29.65
CA GLY A 408 -2.36 4.08 29.19
C GLY A 408 -3.33 5.25 29.06
N GLY A 409 -2.95 6.27 28.29
CA GLY A 409 -3.79 7.46 28.08
C GLY A 409 -4.99 7.20 27.15
N LEU A 410 -6.04 8.01 27.31
CA LEU A 410 -7.26 7.92 26.50
C LEU A 410 -6.99 8.16 25.01
N CYS A 411 -7.86 7.59 24.19
CA CYS A 411 -7.87 7.65 22.72
C CYS A 411 -9.32 7.52 22.26
N PRO A 412 -9.78 8.30 21.27
CA PRO A 412 -11.06 8.03 20.60
C PRO A 412 -11.10 6.59 20.08
N GLY A 413 -12.25 5.93 20.17
CA GLY A 413 -12.44 4.54 19.70
C GLY A 413 -12.20 3.43 20.72
N LEU A 414 -11.68 3.73 21.92
CA LEU A 414 -11.49 2.74 23.00
C LEU A 414 -12.79 1.96 23.32
N ASN A 415 -13.89 2.66 23.53
CA ASN A 415 -15.19 2.04 23.77
C ASN A 415 -15.73 1.28 22.54
N THR A 416 -15.41 1.74 21.33
CA THR A 416 -15.78 1.03 20.10
C THR A 416 -15.08 -0.31 20.04
N VAL A 417 -13.75 -0.37 20.25
CA VAL A 417 -13.01 -1.64 20.29
C VAL A 417 -13.58 -2.58 21.36
N ILE A 418 -13.84 -2.09 22.58
CA ILE A 418 -14.47 -2.92 23.63
C ILE A 418 -15.81 -3.48 23.15
N ARG A 419 -16.68 -2.64 22.60
CA ARG A 419 -18.00 -3.04 22.09
C ARG A 419 -17.87 -4.13 21.03
N GLU A 420 -17.02 -3.92 20.04
CA GLU A 420 -16.88 -4.84 18.91
C GLU A 420 -16.23 -6.17 19.32
N ILE A 421 -15.32 -6.18 20.30
CA ILE A 421 -14.81 -7.45 20.87
C ILE A 421 -15.95 -8.21 21.57
N ILE A 422 -16.75 -7.54 22.39
CA ILE A 422 -17.86 -8.18 23.13
C ILE A 422 -18.96 -8.67 22.20
N CYS A 423 -19.41 -7.83 21.28
CA CYS A 423 -20.42 -8.17 20.29
C CYS A 423 -19.91 -9.26 19.35
N GLY A 424 -18.65 -9.21 18.92
CA GLY A 424 -18.05 -10.21 18.06
C GLY A 424 -17.94 -11.57 18.74
N LEU A 425 -17.37 -11.64 19.94
CA LEU A 425 -17.31 -12.87 20.73
C LEU A 425 -18.70 -13.47 20.96
N ASN A 426 -19.70 -12.64 21.30
CA ASN A 426 -21.03 -13.11 21.60
C ASN A 426 -21.85 -13.51 20.36
N HIS A 427 -21.97 -12.63 19.37
CA HIS A 427 -22.85 -12.84 18.22
C HIS A 427 -22.22 -13.73 17.15
N MET A 428 -20.90 -13.66 16.94
CA MET A 428 -20.23 -14.46 15.91
C MET A 428 -19.86 -15.84 16.43
N TYR A 429 -19.33 -15.92 17.66
CA TYR A 429 -18.78 -17.14 18.23
C TYR A 429 -19.61 -17.74 19.35
N GLY A 430 -20.66 -17.06 19.84
CA GLY A 430 -21.53 -17.58 20.91
C GLY A 430 -20.95 -17.48 22.33
N VAL A 431 -19.80 -16.82 22.51
CA VAL A 431 -19.09 -16.72 23.79
C VAL A 431 -19.87 -15.84 24.77
N LYS A 432 -20.08 -16.35 25.99
CA LYS A 432 -20.89 -15.67 27.03
C LYS A 432 -20.07 -15.17 28.21
N GLN A 433 -18.89 -15.73 28.45
CA GLN A 433 -18.06 -15.40 29.61
C GLN A 433 -16.98 -14.40 29.20
N VAL A 434 -17.28 -13.10 29.35
CA VAL A 434 -16.30 -12.04 29.11
C VAL A 434 -16.22 -11.08 30.29
N LEU A 435 -15.00 -10.83 30.76
CA LEU A 435 -14.70 -9.92 31.87
C LEU A 435 -13.95 -8.67 31.39
N GLY A 436 -14.35 -7.51 31.88
CA GLY A 436 -13.57 -6.28 31.80
C GLY A 436 -12.67 -6.16 33.02
N ILE A 437 -11.37 -5.94 32.82
CA ILE A 437 -10.41 -5.67 33.89
C ILE A 437 -10.34 -4.16 34.12
N GLU A 438 -10.70 -3.73 35.33
CA GLU A 438 -10.81 -2.30 35.63
C GLU A 438 -9.47 -1.64 35.98
N GLY A 439 -9.24 -0.43 35.46
CA GLY A 439 -8.10 0.40 35.86
C GLY A 439 -6.74 -0.13 35.40
N GLY A 440 -6.68 -0.65 34.17
CA GLY A 440 -5.44 -1.13 33.53
C GLY A 440 -4.86 -2.40 34.16
N TYR A 441 -3.55 -2.62 34.02
CA TYR A 441 -2.90 -3.87 34.46
C TYR A 441 -3.04 -4.16 35.95
N ARG A 442 -3.16 -3.13 36.79
CA ARG A 442 -3.38 -3.30 38.23
C ARG A 442 -4.70 -4.01 38.53
N GLY A 443 -5.69 -3.90 37.65
CA GLY A 443 -7.00 -4.54 37.81
C GLY A 443 -6.95 -6.05 37.96
N PHE A 444 -5.98 -6.72 37.32
CA PHE A 444 -5.82 -8.18 37.40
C PHE A 444 -5.68 -8.65 38.86
N TYR A 445 -4.74 -8.08 39.61
CA TYR A 445 -4.45 -8.49 40.98
C TYR A 445 -5.15 -7.65 42.07
N ALA A 446 -5.74 -6.51 41.71
CA ALA A 446 -6.70 -5.81 42.59
C ALA A 446 -8.06 -6.53 42.68
N ARG A 447 -8.28 -7.52 41.80
CA ARG A 447 -9.53 -8.27 41.63
C ARG A 447 -10.75 -7.44 41.25
N ASN A 448 -10.53 -6.28 40.62
CA ASN A 448 -11.60 -5.41 40.12
C ASN A 448 -11.98 -5.81 38.70
N THR A 449 -13.13 -6.48 38.54
CA THR A 449 -13.61 -6.95 37.24
C THR A 449 -15.10 -6.70 37.08
N ILE A 450 -15.52 -6.33 35.87
CA ILE A 450 -16.92 -6.15 35.51
C ILE A 450 -17.35 -7.20 34.47
N PRO A 451 -18.53 -7.81 34.59
CA PRO A 451 -19.06 -8.68 33.55
C PRO A 451 -19.45 -7.84 32.31
N LEU A 452 -19.00 -8.25 31.13
CA LEU A 452 -19.29 -7.57 29.88
C LEU A 452 -20.25 -8.42 29.03
N THR A 453 -21.33 -7.79 28.58
CA THR A 453 -22.35 -8.40 27.70
C THR A 453 -22.73 -7.42 26.60
N PRO A 454 -23.30 -7.87 25.46
CA PRO A 454 -23.79 -6.97 24.42
C PRO A 454 -24.73 -5.87 24.95
N LYS A 455 -25.55 -6.20 25.96
CA LYS A 455 -26.43 -5.25 26.63
C LYS A 455 -25.66 -4.15 27.38
N VAL A 456 -24.57 -4.50 28.08
CA VAL A 456 -23.73 -3.53 28.80
C VAL A 456 -22.99 -2.59 27.84
N VAL A 457 -22.56 -3.10 26.68
CA VAL A 457 -21.76 -2.34 25.72
C VAL A 457 -22.57 -1.68 24.59
N ASN A 458 -23.90 -1.78 24.60
CA ASN A 458 -24.75 -1.42 23.46
C ASN A 458 -24.44 -0.02 22.88
N ASP A 459 -24.32 0.98 23.76
CA ASP A 459 -24.19 2.40 23.39
C ASP A 459 -22.84 3.02 23.75
N ILE A 460 -21.87 2.24 24.23
CA ILE A 460 -20.61 2.81 24.74
C ILE A 460 -19.76 3.47 23.64
N HIS A 461 -19.88 3.00 22.39
CA HIS A 461 -19.22 3.56 21.20
C HIS A 461 -19.60 5.03 20.93
N LYS A 462 -20.74 5.51 21.45
CA LYS A 462 -21.18 6.91 21.35
C LYS A 462 -20.48 7.84 22.34
N ARG A 463 -19.65 7.29 23.24
CA ARG A 463 -18.97 8.01 24.31
C ARG A 463 -17.46 7.88 24.11
N GLY A 464 -16.73 8.97 24.33
CA GLY A 464 -15.28 8.89 24.45
C GLY A 464 -14.82 8.25 25.76
N GLY A 465 -13.51 8.08 25.88
CA GLY A 465 -12.89 7.38 27.02
C GLY A 465 -13.07 5.86 26.98
N THR A 466 -13.04 5.22 28.15
CA THR A 466 -13.20 3.77 28.33
C THR A 466 -14.10 3.47 29.52
N ILE A 467 -15.06 2.56 29.36
CA ILE A 467 -15.92 2.09 30.47
C ILE A 467 -15.16 1.27 31.53
N LEU A 468 -13.97 0.75 31.20
CA LEU A 468 -13.16 -0.05 32.12
C LEU A 468 -12.26 0.83 33.02
N GLY A 469 -12.23 2.13 32.77
CA GLY A 469 -11.14 2.97 33.26
C GLY A 469 -9.79 2.56 32.68
N THR A 470 -8.75 3.34 32.98
CA THR A 470 -7.40 3.06 32.52
C THR A 470 -6.39 3.56 33.53
N SER A 471 -5.18 3.00 33.52
CA SER A 471 -4.07 3.46 34.34
C SER A 471 -2.77 3.50 33.53
N ARG A 472 -1.81 4.30 34.01
CA ARG A 472 -0.39 4.16 33.68
C ARG A 472 0.29 3.30 34.74
N GLY A 473 1.27 2.49 34.35
CA GLY A 473 2.02 1.60 35.22
C GLY A 473 1.20 0.41 35.76
N GLY A 474 1.70 -0.17 36.86
CA GLY A 474 1.03 -1.29 37.56
C GLY A 474 1.20 -2.65 36.90
N HIS A 475 2.09 -2.78 35.93
CA HIS A 475 2.42 -4.06 35.29
C HIS A 475 3.25 -4.93 36.24
N ASP A 476 2.76 -6.13 36.54
CA ASP A 476 3.46 -7.17 37.30
C ASP A 476 3.13 -8.50 36.63
N THR A 477 4.05 -9.00 35.80
CA THR A 477 3.80 -10.13 34.90
C THR A 477 3.35 -11.37 35.66
N SER A 478 4.02 -11.70 36.77
CA SER A 478 3.67 -12.87 37.58
C SER A 478 2.28 -12.75 38.17
N LYS A 479 1.95 -11.62 38.81
CA LYS A 479 0.60 -11.41 39.39
C LYS A 479 -0.51 -11.39 38.35
N ILE A 480 -0.23 -10.86 37.15
CA ILE A 480 -1.19 -10.82 36.05
C ILE A 480 -1.47 -12.25 35.56
N VAL A 481 -0.42 -13.03 35.29
CA VAL A 481 -0.58 -14.41 34.80
C VAL A 481 -1.16 -15.33 35.87
N ASP A 482 -0.82 -15.14 37.14
CA ASP A 482 -1.48 -15.82 38.27
C ASP A 482 -2.99 -15.52 38.28
N SER A 483 -3.39 -14.26 38.12
CA SER A 483 -4.81 -13.91 38.04
C SER A 483 -5.51 -14.46 36.80
N ILE A 484 -4.82 -14.59 35.66
CA ILE A 484 -5.38 -15.19 34.43
C ILE A 484 -5.66 -16.67 34.71
N GLN A 485 -4.70 -17.37 35.30
CA GLN A 485 -4.80 -18.79 35.63
C GLN A 485 -5.86 -19.07 36.70
N ASP A 486 -5.86 -18.31 37.80
CA ASP A 486 -6.80 -18.46 38.92
C ASP A 486 -8.27 -18.28 38.49
N ARG A 487 -8.51 -17.46 37.47
CA ARG A 487 -9.85 -17.18 36.92
C ARG A 487 -10.23 -18.10 35.77
N GLY A 488 -9.32 -18.97 35.32
CA GLY A 488 -9.52 -19.81 34.14
C GLY A 488 -9.69 -19.02 32.85
N ILE A 489 -9.10 -17.81 32.76
CA ILE A 489 -9.15 -16.97 31.56
C ILE A 489 -8.26 -17.61 30.49
N ASN A 490 -8.80 -17.80 29.29
CA ASN A 490 -8.09 -18.42 28.17
C ASN A 490 -8.02 -17.53 26.92
N GLN A 491 -8.59 -16.33 26.96
CA GLN A 491 -8.37 -15.28 25.97
C GLN A 491 -8.17 -13.92 26.64
N VAL A 492 -7.13 -13.18 26.25
CA VAL A 492 -6.75 -11.90 26.85
C VAL A 492 -6.58 -10.86 25.74
N TYR A 493 -7.47 -9.87 25.74
CA TYR A 493 -7.44 -8.75 24.80
C TYR A 493 -6.90 -7.50 25.48
N ILE A 494 -5.73 -7.03 25.02
CA ILE A 494 -4.99 -5.95 25.66
C ILE A 494 -4.98 -4.72 24.75
N ILE A 495 -5.74 -3.70 25.13
CA ILE A 495 -5.87 -2.46 24.36
C ILE A 495 -4.98 -1.38 24.98
N GLY A 496 -3.96 -0.92 24.26
CA GLY A 496 -3.04 0.08 24.80
C GLY A 496 -1.91 0.46 23.86
N GLY A 497 -1.18 1.50 24.25
CA GLY A 497 -0.03 2.00 23.47
C GLY A 497 1.23 1.18 23.66
N ASP A 498 2.36 1.70 23.21
CA ASP A 498 3.67 1.04 23.19
C ASP A 498 4.07 0.33 24.51
N GLY A 499 4.05 1.06 25.64
CA GLY A 499 4.34 0.45 26.95
C GLY A 499 3.34 -0.64 27.38
N THR A 500 2.11 -0.59 26.87
CA THR A 500 1.13 -1.67 27.07
C THR A 500 1.45 -2.87 26.19
N GLN A 501 1.80 -2.67 24.92
CA GLN A 501 2.17 -3.78 24.04
C GLN A 501 3.45 -4.49 24.51
N ARG A 502 4.42 -3.76 25.10
CA ARG A 502 5.55 -4.37 25.82
C ARG A 502 5.10 -5.24 27.00
N GLY A 503 4.13 -4.78 27.77
CA GLY A 503 3.51 -5.58 28.83
C GLY A 503 2.79 -6.82 28.29
N ALA A 504 2.08 -6.69 27.16
CA ALA A 504 1.42 -7.81 26.50
C ALA A 504 2.41 -8.88 26.04
N ALA A 505 3.56 -8.46 25.49
CA ALA A 505 4.66 -9.36 25.12
C ALA A 505 5.18 -10.13 26.34
N ALA A 506 5.43 -9.45 27.46
CA ALA A 506 5.89 -10.10 28.70
C ALA A 506 4.87 -11.09 29.25
N ILE A 507 3.57 -10.75 29.21
CA ILE A 507 2.47 -11.65 29.61
C ILE A 507 2.44 -12.89 28.71
N TYR A 508 2.57 -12.71 27.40
CA TYR A 508 2.61 -13.80 26.44
C TYR A 508 3.80 -14.75 26.69
N GLU A 509 5.01 -14.22 26.87
CA GLU A 509 6.19 -15.05 27.14
C GLU A 509 6.05 -15.84 28.44
N GLU A 510 5.49 -15.24 29.50
CA GLU A 510 5.23 -15.95 30.75
C GLU A 510 4.15 -17.03 30.61
N ILE A 511 3.09 -16.79 29.82
CA ILE A 511 2.06 -17.78 29.49
C ILE A 511 2.67 -18.96 28.72
N LYS A 512 3.50 -18.68 27.72
CA LYS A 512 4.24 -19.67 26.93
C LYS A 512 5.17 -20.49 27.83
N ARG A 513 5.93 -19.83 28.72
CA ARG A 513 6.82 -20.47 29.70
C ARG A 513 6.07 -21.43 30.63
N ARG A 514 4.83 -21.09 31.01
CA ARG A 514 3.97 -21.93 31.84
C ARG A 514 3.18 -22.99 31.05
N GLY A 515 3.24 -22.98 29.71
CA GLY A 515 2.52 -23.92 28.87
C GLY A 515 0.99 -23.79 28.94
N LEU A 516 0.48 -22.58 29.20
CA LEU A 516 -0.95 -22.36 29.39
C LEU A 516 -1.67 -22.18 28.04
N LYS A 517 -2.85 -22.80 27.89
CA LYS A 517 -3.73 -22.61 26.71
C LYS A 517 -4.45 -21.26 26.79
N VAL A 518 -3.72 -20.17 26.62
CA VAL A 518 -4.22 -18.79 26.68
C VAL A 518 -3.80 -18.01 25.44
N ALA A 519 -4.75 -17.48 24.69
CA ALA A 519 -4.46 -16.57 23.59
C ALA A 519 -4.32 -15.13 24.08
N VAL A 520 -3.18 -14.49 23.80
CA VAL A 520 -2.91 -13.08 24.11
C VAL A 520 -2.92 -12.28 22.81
N ALA A 521 -3.90 -11.39 22.67
CA ALA A 521 -4.05 -10.50 21.52
C ALA A 521 -3.97 -9.04 21.95
N GLY A 522 -3.08 -8.28 21.33
CA GLY A 522 -2.98 -6.83 21.50
C GLY A 522 -3.79 -6.07 20.47
N ILE A 523 -4.34 -4.94 20.91
CA ILE A 523 -4.93 -3.94 20.02
C ILE A 523 -4.17 -2.63 20.24
N PRO A 524 -3.40 -2.16 19.26
CA PRO A 524 -2.38 -1.16 19.51
C PRO A 524 -3.02 0.23 19.41
N LYS A 525 -2.96 0.97 20.53
CA LYS A 525 -3.66 2.24 20.74
C LYS A 525 -2.67 3.38 20.91
N THR A 526 -2.52 4.19 19.87
CA THR A 526 -1.84 5.49 19.92
C THR A 526 -2.66 6.50 19.12
N ILE A 527 -2.69 7.76 19.56
CA ILE A 527 -3.20 8.85 18.71
C ILE A 527 -2.07 9.42 17.85
N ASP A 528 -0.81 9.20 18.22
CA ASP A 528 0.35 9.86 17.60
C ASP A 528 0.77 9.18 16.28
N ASN A 529 0.09 8.10 15.88
CA ASN A 529 0.40 7.30 14.70
C ASN A 529 1.84 6.79 14.62
N ASP A 530 2.42 6.43 15.76
CA ASP A 530 3.84 6.11 15.96
C ASP A 530 4.13 4.61 16.08
N ILE A 531 3.14 3.73 15.82
CA ILE A 531 3.34 2.28 15.90
C ILE A 531 4.07 1.78 14.63
N PRO A 532 5.21 1.08 14.74
CA PRO A 532 5.92 0.49 13.61
C PRO A 532 5.06 -0.48 12.81
N VAL A 533 5.40 -0.66 11.53
CA VAL A 533 4.78 -1.63 10.60
C VAL A 533 3.32 -1.30 10.23
N ILE A 534 2.55 -0.69 11.13
CA ILE A 534 1.15 -0.34 10.95
C ILE A 534 1.03 0.98 10.18
N ASP A 535 0.21 1.00 9.13
CA ASP A 535 -0.02 2.17 8.28
C ASP A 535 -0.68 3.31 9.06
N LYS A 536 -1.67 2.96 9.90
CA LYS A 536 -2.46 3.90 10.68
C LYS A 536 -2.98 3.27 11.97
N SER A 537 -2.98 4.04 13.05
CA SER A 537 -3.52 3.70 14.37
C SER A 537 -4.91 4.29 14.60
N PHE A 538 -5.76 3.59 15.35
CA PHE A 538 -7.14 4.03 15.55
C PHE A 538 -7.19 5.24 16.50
N GLY A 539 -8.08 6.18 16.19
CA GLY A 539 -8.22 7.45 16.88
C GLY A 539 -7.33 8.56 16.31
N PHE A 540 -6.43 8.25 15.37
CA PHE A 540 -5.59 9.25 14.68
C PHE A 540 -6.42 10.20 13.83
N ASP A 541 -7.33 9.69 12.99
CA ASP A 541 -8.16 10.54 12.11
C ASP A 541 -9.05 11.47 12.95
N THR A 542 -9.66 10.92 14.01
CA THR A 542 -10.46 11.70 14.95
C THR A 542 -9.61 12.76 15.65
N ALA A 543 -8.37 12.44 16.01
CA ALA A 543 -7.47 13.40 16.65
C ALA A 543 -7.06 14.54 15.70
N VAL A 544 -6.81 14.24 14.42
CA VAL A 544 -6.53 15.24 13.38
C VAL A 544 -7.74 16.15 13.14
N GLU A 545 -8.94 15.56 13.03
CA GLU A 545 -10.19 16.32 12.87
C GLU A 545 -10.42 17.28 14.06
N GLU A 546 -10.14 16.82 15.28
CA GLU A 546 -10.32 17.66 16.46
C GLU A 546 -9.22 18.71 16.65
N ALA A 547 -7.99 18.38 16.26
CA ALA A 547 -6.90 19.34 16.16
C ALA A 547 -7.24 20.46 15.16
N GLN A 548 -7.82 20.11 14.01
CA GLN A 548 -8.26 21.08 13.01
C GLN A 548 -9.30 22.06 13.58
N ARG A 549 -10.28 21.58 14.37
CA ARG A 549 -11.26 22.48 15.02
C ARG A 549 -10.59 23.50 15.96
N ALA A 550 -9.55 23.09 16.68
CA ALA A 550 -8.78 24.01 17.52
C ALA A 550 -7.95 25.02 16.71
N ILE A 551 -7.35 24.57 15.59
CA ILE A 551 -6.62 25.44 14.66
C ILE A 551 -7.55 26.50 14.06
N ASN A 552 -8.74 26.10 13.60
CA ASN A 552 -9.70 27.04 13.02
C ASN A 552 -10.12 28.11 14.04
N ALA A 553 -10.30 27.75 15.31
CA ALA A 553 -10.57 28.72 16.37
C ALA A 553 -9.39 29.68 16.59
N ALA A 554 -8.16 29.17 16.57
CA ALA A 554 -6.95 30.00 16.68
C ALA A 554 -6.81 30.96 15.50
N HIS A 555 -7.14 30.52 14.29
CA HIS A 555 -7.10 31.33 13.08
C HIS A 555 -8.10 32.49 13.15
N VAL A 556 -9.37 32.21 13.48
CA VAL A 556 -10.39 33.26 13.66
C VAL A 556 -9.99 34.28 14.72
N GLU A 557 -9.44 33.83 15.86
CA GLU A 557 -8.93 34.71 16.91
C GLU A 557 -7.74 35.55 16.44
N ALA A 558 -6.82 34.98 15.65
CA ALA A 558 -5.65 35.69 15.14
C ALA A 558 -6.03 36.73 14.06
N GLU A 559 -6.96 36.41 13.16
CA GLU A 559 -7.43 37.32 12.11
C GLU A 559 -8.26 38.50 12.68
N SER A 560 -8.95 38.28 13.80
CA SER A 560 -9.86 39.26 14.40
C SER A 560 -9.16 40.44 15.08
N VAL A 561 -7.82 40.43 15.21
CA VAL A 561 -7.05 41.49 15.88
C VAL A 561 -5.78 41.84 15.11
N GLU A 562 -5.39 43.12 15.14
CA GLU A 562 -4.15 43.56 14.50
C GLU A 562 -2.94 42.87 15.13
N ASN A 563 -2.08 42.32 14.27
CA ASN A 563 -0.91 41.50 14.63
C ASN A 563 -1.28 40.35 15.59
N GLY A 564 -2.39 39.66 15.30
CA GLY A 564 -2.84 38.51 16.08
C GLY A 564 -1.99 37.27 15.84
N VAL A 565 -1.65 36.56 16.90
CA VAL A 565 -0.90 35.30 16.85
C VAL A 565 -1.69 34.21 17.58
N GLY A 566 -2.11 33.18 16.85
CA GLY A 566 -2.73 31.98 17.41
C GLY A 566 -1.70 30.88 17.58
N VAL A 567 -1.43 30.44 18.81
CA VAL A 567 -0.54 29.30 19.11
C VAL A 567 -1.39 28.11 19.56
N VAL A 568 -1.30 26.99 18.84
CA VAL A 568 -2.03 25.76 19.15
C VAL A 568 -1.03 24.65 19.50
N LYS A 569 -1.08 24.17 20.75
CA LYS A 569 -0.30 23.01 21.17
C LYS A 569 -1.04 21.72 20.82
N LEU A 570 -0.45 20.84 20.03
CA LEU A 570 -1.03 19.54 19.70
C LEU A 570 -0.28 18.38 20.35
N MET A 571 -0.92 17.22 20.34
CA MET A 571 -0.29 15.95 20.72
C MET A 571 0.85 15.60 19.74
N GLY A 572 1.78 14.77 20.20
CA GLY A 572 2.99 14.43 19.46
C GLY A 572 4.22 14.44 20.36
N ARG A 573 4.31 13.44 21.25
CA ARG A 573 5.39 13.34 22.25
C ARG A 573 6.74 13.05 21.60
N TYR A 574 6.77 12.06 20.71
CA TYR A 574 7.99 11.60 20.03
C TYR A 574 7.90 11.77 18.51
N SER A 575 6.69 11.99 17.98
CA SER A 575 6.42 12.16 16.56
C SER A 575 5.43 13.28 16.28
N GLY A 576 5.60 13.95 15.13
CA GLY A 576 4.82 15.11 14.73
C GLY A 576 3.60 14.83 13.84
N PHE A 577 3.12 13.58 13.72
CA PHE A 577 2.12 13.23 12.71
C PHE A 577 0.80 14.00 12.86
N ILE A 578 0.25 14.14 14.06
CA ILE A 578 -0.99 14.91 14.27
C ILE A 578 -0.78 16.36 13.84
N ALA A 579 0.32 17.00 14.27
CA ALA A 579 0.62 18.37 13.93
C ALA A 579 0.80 18.57 12.41
N MET A 580 1.52 17.67 11.74
CA MET A 580 1.71 17.69 10.29
C MET A 580 0.38 17.52 9.53
N TYR A 581 -0.42 16.51 9.89
CA TYR A 581 -1.68 16.22 9.21
C TYR A 581 -2.74 17.30 9.49
N ALA A 582 -2.84 17.81 10.71
CA ALA A 582 -3.78 18.87 11.06
C ALA A 582 -3.43 20.19 10.36
N THR A 583 -2.13 20.50 10.22
CA THR A 583 -1.63 21.64 9.43
C THR A 583 -2.05 21.54 7.97
N LEU A 584 -1.79 20.38 7.34
CA LEU A 584 -2.17 20.13 5.95
C LEU A 584 -3.68 20.12 5.73
N ALA A 585 -4.45 19.65 6.71
CA ALA A 585 -5.91 19.60 6.64
C ALA A 585 -6.55 20.98 6.82
N SER A 586 -6.07 21.80 7.76
CA SER A 586 -6.58 23.16 7.99
C SER A 586 -6.23 24.12 6.86
N ARG A 587 -4.97 24.12 6.39
CA ARG A 587 -4.41 25.13 5.46
C ARG A 587 -4.31 26.56 6.01
N ASP A 588 -4.74 26.81 7.25
CA ASP A 588 -4.69 28.13 7.89
C ASP A 588 -3.45 28.33 8.76
N VAL A 589 -2.55 27.34 8.80
CA VAL A 589 -1.35 27.34 9.64
C VAL A 589 -0.17 27.94 8.87
N ASP A 590 0.52 28.89 9.48
CA ASP A 590 1.72 29.52 8.92
C ASP A 590 3.01 28.82 9.34
N CYS A 591 3.02 28.19 10.51
CA CYS A 591 4.19 27.53 11.06
C CYS A 591 3.80 26.26 11.84
N CYS A 592 4.36 25.13 11.46
CA CYS A 592 4.23 23.85 12.14
C CYS A 592 5.60 23.42 12.69
N LEU A 593 5.66 23.21 14.01
CA LEU A 593 6.84 22.80 14.76
C LEU A 593 6.62 21.39 15.32
N ILE A 594 7.51 20.46 14.97
CA ILE A 594 7.43 19.04 15.32
C ILE A 594 8.73 18.55 15.98
N PRO A 595 8.71 17.46 16.77
CA PRO A 595 9.91 16.93 17.43
C PRO A 595 11.04 16.56 16.46
N GLU A 596 10.70 16.19 15.22
CA GLU A 596 11.66 15.72 14.22
C GLU A 596 12.35 16.85 13.45
N SER A 597 11.83 18.08 13.52
CA SER A 597 12.38 19.24 12.79
C SER A 597 12.97 20.24 13.79
N PRO A 598 14.30 20.30 13.94
CA PRO A 598 14.96 21.30 14.76
C PRO A 598 14.61 22.72 14.30
N PHE A 599 14.61 23.66 15.24
CA PHE A 599 14.44 25.07 14.97
C PHE A 599 15.15 25.90 16.05
N TYR A 600 15.40 27.18 15.76
CA TYR A 600 15.95 28.13 16.71
C TYR A 600 15.15 29.44 16.67
N LEU A 601 15.20 30.20 17.78
CA LEU A 601 14.33 31.35 17.98
C LEU A 601 14.86 32.63 17.34
N GLU A 602 16.13 32.95 17.59
CA GLU A 602 16.78 34.23 17.23
C GLU A 602 17.87 34.06 16.17
N GLY A 603 18.08 35.08 15.33
CA GLY A 603 19.08 35.08 14.26
C GLY A 603 18.48 34.99 12.85
N GLU A 604 19.33 35.14 11.85
CA GLU A 604 18.93 35.08 10.43
C GLU A 604 18.41 33.69 10.08
N GLY A 605 17.15 33.60 9.62
CA GLY A 605 16.44 32.35 9.33
C GLY A 605 15.71 31.73 10.53
N GLY A 606 15.74 32.40 11.70
CA GLY A 606 15.10 31.93 12.93
C GLY A 606 13.58 32.17 12.96
N LEU A 607 12.92 31.53 13.94
CA LEU A 607 11.47 31.62 14.10
C LEU A 607 10.99 33.07 14.26
N PHE A 608 11.65 33.90 15.07
CA PHE A 608 11.19 35.27 15.31
C PHE A 608 11.29 36.17 14.08
N GLU A 609 12.33 36.00 13.25
CA GLU A 609 12.43 36.73 11.98
C GLU A 609 11.29 36.34 11.03
N PHE A 610 11.00 35.03 10.92
CA PHE A 610 9.88 34.53 10.13
C PHE A 610 8.55 35.11 10.61
N MET A 611 8.32 35.15 11.93
CA MET A 611 7.12 35.75 12.52
C MET A 611 7.00 37.25 12.21
N GLU A 612 8.08 38.02 12.36
CA GLU A 612 8.09 39.45 12.03
C GLU A 612 7.73 39.72 10.56
N ARG A 613 8.19 38.86 9.65
CA ARG A 613 7.86 38.95 8.23
C ARG A 613 6.39 38.62 7.98
N ARG A 614 5.88 37.50 8.51
CA ARG A 614 4.48 37.08 8.33
C ARG A 614 3.49 38.10 8.88
N LEU A 615 3.75 38.66 10.07
CA LEU A 615 2.89 39.69 10.66
C LEU A 615 2.86 40.97 9.82
N LYS A 616 3.98 41.39 9.21
CA LYS A 616 3.99 42.55 8.30
C LYS A 616 3.25 42.29 6.99
N GLU A 617 3.32 41.07 6.47
CA GLU A 617 2.70 40.67 5.20
C GLU A 617 1.19 40.45 5.34
N ASN A 618 0.76 39.75 6.40
CA ASN A 618 -0.60 39.22 6.54
C ASN A 618 -1.39 39.82 7.71
N GLY A 619 -0.74 40.53 8.64
CA GLY A 619 -1.39 41.10 9.83
C GLY A 619 -1.77 40.09 10.91
N HIS A 620 -1.59 38.78 10.67
CA HIS A 620 -1.85 37.71 11.64
C HIS A 620 -0.97 36.49 11.36
N MET A 621 -0.91 35.55 12.30
CA MET A 621 -0.18 34.30 12.16
C MET A 621 -0.74 33.16 13.03
N VAL A 622 -0.74 31.93 12.52
CA VAL A 622 -1.09 30.71 13.26
C VAL A 622 0.12 29.78 13.35
N ILE A 623 0.46 29.36 14.57
CA ILE A 623 1.55 28.44 14.89
C ILE A 623 0.96 27.18 15.51
N VAL A 624 1.25 26.03 14.91
CA VAL A 624 1.00 24.71 15.49
C VAL A 624 2.30 24.17 16.05
N ILE A 625 2.29 23.72 17.30
CA ILE A 625 3.45 23.13 17.96
C ILE A 625 3.08 21.79 18.61
N ALA A 626 3.75 20.72 18.22
CA ALA A 626 3.61 19.43 18.90
C ALA A 626 4.28 19.46 20.28
N GLU A 627 3.72 18.78 21.27
CA GLU A 627 4.22 18.82 22.65
C GLU A 627 5.69 18.41 22.82
N GLY A 628 6.20 17.55 21.94
CA GLY A 628 7.60 17.12 21.95
C GLY A 628 8.59 18.04 21.21
N ALA A 629 8.12 19.05 20.48
CA ALA A 629 8.99 19.98 19.76
C ALA A 629 9.75 20.89 20.76
N GLY A 630 11.00 21.25 20.48
CA GLY A 630 11.73 22.28 21.23
C GLY A 630 12.05 21.93 22.70
N GLN A 631 11.96 20.66 23.10
CA GLN A 631 12.17 20.25 24.50
C GLN A 631 13.62 20.48 24.95
N GLU A 632 14.58 20.37 24.03
CA GLU A 632 15.99 20.71 24.21
C GLU A 632 16.17 22.20 24.56
N LEU A 633 15.60 23.10 23.75
CA LEU A 633 15.65 24.56 23.97
C LEU A 633 15.03 24.95 25.31
N LEU A 634 13.93 24.28 25.67
CA LEU A 634 13.23 24.51 26.92
C LEU A 634 14.09 24.06 28.11
N SER A 635 14.72 22.88 28.02
CA SER A 635 15.57 22.33 29.08
C SER A 635 16.80 23.20 29.38
N GLU A 636 17.45 23.76 28.34
CA GLU A 636 18.56 24.69 28.48
C GLU A 636 18.14 25.98 29.20
N SER A 637 16.93 26.45 28.93
CA SER A 637 16.40 27.68 29.52
C SER A 637 15.97 27.56 30.99
N MET A 638 15.60 26.35 31.47
CA MET A 638 14.95 26.18 32.78
C MET A 638 15.72 25.39 33.84
N ARG A 639 16.90 24.80 33.57
CA ARG A 639 17.70 24.02 34.56
C ARG A 639 16.84 23.09 35.46
N SER A 640 15.84 22.42 34.90
CA SER A 640 14.84 21.67 35.66
C SER A 640 15.16 20.17 35.76
N MET A 641 14.71 19.53 36.86
CA MET A 641 14.92 18.10 37.13
C MET A 641 14.01 17.23 36.26
N ASP A 642 14.58 16.19 35.66
CA ASP A 642 13.86 15.16 34.88
C ASP A 642 12.92 14.34 35.78
N LYS A 643 11.61 14.62 35.71
CA LYS A 643 10.58 13.83 36.38
C LYS A 643 10.04 12.75 35.42
N GLN A 644 9.71 11.58 35.95
CA GLN A 644 9.09 10.48 35.19
C GLN A 644 7.65 10.22 35.65
N ASP A 645 6.80 9.69 34.75
CA ASP A 645 5.47 9.19 35.10
C ASP A 645 5.53 7.78 35.73
N ALA A 646 4.39 7.28 36.23
CA ALA A 646 4.29 5.96 36.85
C ALA A 646 4.59 4.77 35.90
N SER A 647 4.71 5.04 34.59
CA SER A 647 5.11 4.09 33.55
C SER A 647 6.59 4.22 33.17
N GLY A 648 7.34 5.12 33.81
CA GLY A 648 8.76 5.38 33.53
C GLY A 648 9.02 6.35 32.37
N ASN A 649 7.99 6.99 31.80
CA ASN A 649 8.19 7.95 30.71
C ASN A 649 8.61 9.32 31.26
N LYS A 650 9.54 10.01 30.60
CA LYS A 650 9.87 11.41 30.92
C LYS A 650 8.63 12.30 30.81
N LEU A 651 8.40 13.16 31.80
CA LEU A 651 7.37 14.18 31.77
C LEU A 651 7.88 15.37 30.96
N LEU A 652 7.19 15.67 29.87
CA LEU A 652 7.49 16.83 29.03
C LEU A 652 7.05 18.11 29.72
N GLN A 653 7.79 19.18 29.47
CA GLN A 653 7.41 20.53 29.92
C GLN A 653 6.47 21.17 28.89
N ASP A 654 5.66 22.12 29.33
CA ASP A 654 4.70 22.79 28.46
C ASP A 654 5.40 23.75 27.48
N VAL A 655 5.74 23.21 26.31
CA VAL A 655 6.38 23.98 25.23
C VAL A 655 5.46 25.08 24.69
N GLY A 656 4.14 24.87 24.71
CA GLY A 656 3.18 25.84 24.20
C GLY A 656 3.16 27.12 25.04
N LEU A 657 3.17 26.97 26.37
CA LEU A 657 3.28 28.11 27.27
C LEU A 657 4.66 28.78 27.19
N TRP A 658 5.73 27.99 27.11
CA TRP A 658 7.10 28.50 26.99
C TRP A 658 7.31 29.32 25.73
N ILE A 659 6.93 28.79 24.55
CA ILE A 659 7.10 29.50 23.28
C ILE A 659 6.24 30.77 23.25
N SER A 660 5.02 30.72 23.80
CA SER A 660 4.14 31.88 23.93
C SER A 660 4.76 32.99 24.79
N GLN A 661 5.48 32.64 25.87
CA GLN A 661 6.20 33.62 26.68
C GLN A 661 7.38 34.21 25.90
N LYS A 662 8.18 33.37 25.24
CA LYS A 662 9.33 33.82 24.45
C LYS A 662 8.94 34.75 23.31
N ILE A 663 7.84 34.46 22.62
CA ILE A 663 7.27 35.35 21.59
C ILE A 663 6.88 36.69 22.22
N ARG A 664 6.17 36.70 23.35
CA ARG A 664 5.78 37.94 24.03
C ARG A 664 6.99 38.78 24.44
N ASP A 665 8.02 38.17 25.00
CA ASP A 665 9.24 38.85 25.43
C ASP A 665 9.98 39.48 24.23
N HIS A 666 10.09 38.75 23.11
CA HIS A 666 10.73 39.24 21.88
C HIS A 666 10.04 40.49 21.33
N PHE A 667 8.71 40.45 21.16
CA PHE A 667 7.97 41.59 20.61
C PHE A 667 7.84 42.76 21.58
N ALA A 668 7.81 42.51 22.90
CA ALA A 668 7.85 43.58 23.90
C ALA A 668 9.19 44.35 23.86
N SER A 669 10.30 43.66 23.64
CA SER A 669 11.63 44.27 23.60
C SER A 669 11.83 45.20 22.38
N LYS A 670 11.12 44.97 21.27
CA LYS A 670 11.34 45.67 20.00
C LYS A 670 10.54 46.96 19.79
N GLN A 671 9.69 47.41 20.73
CA GLN A 671 8.90 48.67 20.73
C GLN A 671 8.15 49.08 19.43
N ARG A 672 8.19 48.30 18.34
CA ARG A 672 7.71 48.69 16.99
C ARG A 672 6.42 48.00 16.55
N MET A 673 5.89 47.06 17.32
CA MET A 673 4.69 46.30 16.94
C MET A 673 3.91 45.84 18.19
N VAL A 674 2.66 46.26 18.31
CA VAL A 674 1.73 45.71 19.31
C VAL A 674 1.24 44.37 18.78
N MET A 675 1.35 43.30 19.56
CA MET A 675 1.05 41.93 19.15
C MET A 675 0.12 41.26 20.18
N ASN A 676 -0.89 40.54 19.68
CA ASN A 676 -1.91 39.90 20.49
C ASN A 676 -1.82 38.37 20.37
N LEU A 677 -1.29 37.69 21.39
CA LEU A 677 -1.13 36.24 21.37
C LEU A 677 -2.28 35.52 22.09
N LYS A 678 -2.87 34.52 21.43
CA LYS A 678 -3.81 33.55 22.02
C LYS A 678 -3.18 32.17 22.00
N TYR A 679 -3.21 31.49 23.14
CA TYR A 679 -2.73 30.12 23.28
C TYR A 679 -3.90 29.16 23.49
N ILE A 680 -3.94 28.09 22.71
CA ILE A 680 -4.96 27.05 22.77
C ILE A 680 -4.30 25.69 23.02
N ASP A 681 -4.73 25.02 24.07
CA ASP A 681 -4.37 23.62 24.37
C ASP A 681 -5.63 22.72 24.32
N PRO A 682 -5.94 22.11 23.16
CA PRO A 682 -7.08 21.20 22.98
C PRO A 682 -6.77 19.76 23.43
N THR A 683 -5.64 19.48 24.09
CA THR A 683 -5.14 18.11 24.38
C THR A 683 -6.22 17.15 24.90
N TYR A 684 -7.02 17.57 25.88
CA TYR A 684 -8.06 16.69 26.44
C TYR A 684 -9.30 16.59 25.55
N MET A 685 -9.62 17.64 24.80
CA MET A 685 -10.72 17.63 23.84
C MET A 685 -10.43 16.64 22.71
N ILE A 686 -9.18 16.58 22.25
CA ILE A 686 -8.72 15.61 21.23
C ILE A 686 -8.88 14.16 21.70
N ARG A 687 -8.60 13.86 22.97
CA ARG A 687 -8.49 12.47 23.46
C ARG A 687 -9.76 11.88 24.06
N ALA A 688 -10.65 12.74 24.56
CA ALA A 688 -11.80 12.34 25.38
C ALA A 688 -13.11 12.25 24.58
N ILE A 689 -13.08 12.55 23.29
CA ILE A 689 -14.26 12.52 22.41
C ILE A 689 -14.53 11.11 21.85
N PRO A 690 -15.78 10.83 21.41
CA PRO A 690 -16.05 9.64 20.61
C PRO A 690 -15.29 9.67 19.28
N SER A 691 -15.00 8.50 18.72
CA SER A 691 -14.37 8.35 17.41
C SER A 691 -15.32 8.73 16.27
N ASN A 692 -14.76 9.29 15.20
CA ASN A 692 -15.48 9.58 13.96
C ASN A 692 -15.83 8.29 13.19
N ALA A 693 -16.50 8.43 12.05
CA ALA A 693 -16.96 7.29 11.26
C ALA A 693 -15.80 6.41 10.74
N SER A 694 -14.71 7.02 10.26
CA SER A 694 -13.52 6.31 9.76
C SER A 694 -12.89 5.45 10.86
N ASP A 695 -12.64 6.05 12.02
CA ASP A 695 -12.05 5.35 13.16
C ASP A 695 -13.00 4.29 13.75
N ASN A 696 -14.32 4.50 13.70
CA ASN A 696 -15.27 3.48 14.15
C ASN A 696 -15.21 2.21 13.28
N VAL A 697 -15.20 2.36 11.95
CA VAL A 697 -15.03 1.23 11.03
C VAL A 697 -13.70 0.54 11.30
N TYR A 698 -12.63 1.30 11.47
CA TYR A 698 -11.32 0.75 11.73
C TYR A 698 -11.24 -0.01 13.07
N CYS A 699 -11.85 0.52 14.13
CA CYS A 699 -11.97 -0.16 15.43
C CYS A 699 -12.72 -1.49 15.31
N THR A 700 -13.77 -1.58 14.49
CA THR A 700 -14.48 -2.83 14.21
C THR A 700 -13.58 -3.86 13.57
N LEU A 701 -12.82 -3.47 12.54
CA LEU A 701 -11.91 -4.38 11.84
C LEU A 701 -10.82 -4.91 12.78
N LEU A 702 -10.21 -4.03 13.59
CA LEU A 702 -9.23 -4.44 14.60
C LEU A 702 -9.81 -5.45 15.60
N ALA A 703 -10.98 -5.14 16.16
CA ALA A 703 -11.63 -6.02 17.12
C ALA A 703 -11.94 -7.39 16.50
N HIS A 704 -12.53 -7.42 15.31
CA HIS A 704 -12.88 -8.66 14.62
C HIS A 704 -11.63 -9.49 14.27
N SER A 705 -10.60 -8.87 13.70
CA SER A 705 -9.33 -9.56 13.42
C SER A 705 -8.71 -10.16 14.69
N ALA A 706 -8.72 -9.42 15.81
CA ALA A 706 -8.19 -9.93 17.08
C ALA A 706 -8.98 -11.14 17.58
N ILE A 707 -10.32 -11.12 17.47
CA ILE A 707 -11.19 -12.24 17.83
C ILE A 707 -10.91 -13.44 16.93
N HIS A 708 -10.91 -13.25 15.61
CA HIS A 708 -10.68 -14.33 14.65
C HIS A 708 -9.32 -14.99 14.87
N GLY A 709 -8.26 -14.21 15.09
CA GLY A 709 -6.92 -14.73 15.37
C GLY A 709 -6.86 -15.51 16.68
N ALA A 710 -7.44 -14.98 17.76
CA ALA A 710 -7.47 -15.65 19.06
C ALA A 710 -8.27 -16.97 19.01
N MET A 711 -9.46 -16.98 18.39
CA MET A 711 -10.25 -18.20 18.20
C MET A 711 -9.49 -19.24 17.37
N ALA A 712 -8.75 -18.79 16.35
CA ALA A 712 -7.92 -19.63 15.50
C ALA A 712 -6.63 -20.12 16.17
N GLY A 713 -6.35 -19.77 17.43
CA GLY A 713 -5.19 -20.26 18.18
C GLY A 713 -3.91 -19.43 18.03
N TYR A 714 -3.95 -18.30 17.32
CA TYR A 714 -2.85 -17.35 17.31
C TYR A 714 -2.74 -16.63 18.67
N THR A 715 -1.52 -16.33 19.08
CA THR A 715 -1.21 -15.67 20.36
C THR A 715 0.09 -14.87 20.24
N GLY A 716 0.33 -13.92 21.14
CA GLY A 716 1.57 -13.14 21.09
C GLY A 716 1.59 -12.14 19.93
N PHE A 717 0.41 -11.67 19.52
CA PHE A 717 0.23 -10.87 18.31
C PHE A 717 -0.62 -9.63 18.55
N THR A 718 -0.45 -8.65 17.67
CA THR A 718 -1.33 -7.50 17.50
C THR A 718 -1.95 -7.50 16.11
N VAL A 719 -2.93 -6.63 15.89
CA VAL A 719 -3.62 -6.44 14.61
C VAL A 719 -3.44 -5.03 14.09
N GLY A 720 -3.39 -4.88 12.76
CA GLY A 720 -3.37 -3.58 12.10
C GLY A 720 -3.26 -3.65 10.57
N PRO A 721 -3.54 -2.54 9.86
CA PRO A 721 -3.30 -2.43 8.43
C PRO A 721 -1.80 -2.32 8.16
N VAL A 722 -1.33 -3.11 7.22
CA VAL A 722 0.05 -3.11 6.71
C VAL A 722 -0.05 -3.09 5.19
N ASN A 723 0.42 -2.02 4.56
CA ASN A 723 0.26 -1.77 3.12
C ASN A 723 -1.18 -1.97 2.62
N GLY A 724 -2.15 -1.45 3.36
CA GLY A 724 -3.57 -1.49 3.04
C GLY A 724 -4.29 -2.82 3.33
N ARG A 725 -3.60 -3.81 3.91
CA ARG A 725 -4.20 -5.11 4.30
C ARG A 725 -4.18 -5.34 5.80
N HIS A 726 -5.23 -5.94 6.34
CA HIS A 726 -5.24 -6.29 7.76
C HIS A 726 -4.35 -7.51 8.00
N ALA A 727 -3.40 -7.35 8.92
CA ALA A 727 -2.41 -8.38 9.23
C ALA A 727 -2.36 -8.67 10.73
N TYR A 728 -1.95 -9.91 11.05
CA TYR A 728 -1.45 -10.27 12.37
C TYR A 728 0.04 -9.95 12.43
N ILE A 729 0.46 -9.29 13.50
CA ILE A 729 1.82 -8.77 13.65
C ILE A 729 2.36 -9.26 15.00
N PRO A 730 3.51 -9.94 15.06
CA PRO A 730 4.10 -10.39 16.32
C PRO A 730 4.40 -9.21 17.26
N PHE A 731 4.23 -9.38 18.57
CA PHE A 731 4.44 -8.27 19.52
C PHE A 731 5.82 -7.63 19.42
N TYR A 732 6.86 -8.43 19.20
CA TYR A 732 8.21 -7.90 19.18
C TYR A 732 8.44 -6.92 18.02
N ARG A 733 7.69 -7.03 16.91
CA ARG A 733 7.77 -6.11 15.76
C ARG A 733 7.21 -4.73 16.05
N VAL A 734 6.11 -4.66 16.80
CA VAL A 734 5.47 -3.37 17.15
C VAL A 734 6.13 -2.65 18.32
N ILE A 735 7.01 -3.31 19.07
CA ILE A 735 7.74 -2.71 20.21
C ILE A 735 9.21 -2.41 19.90
N GLU A 736 9.69 -2.75 18.70
CA GLU A 736 11.10 -2.64 18.30
C GLU A 736 11.53 -1.19 18.09
N THR A 737 10.70 -0.41 17.40
CA THR A 737 10.98 0.97 17.02
C THR A 737 9.75 1.86 17.24
N GLN A 738 9.81 3.12 16.81
CA GLN A 738 8.66 4.02 16.73
C GLN A 738 8.69 4.74 15.39
N ASN A 739 7.53 4.88 14.75
CA ASN A 739 7.42 5.66 13.52
C ASN A 739 7.55 7.14 13.84
N LYS A 740 8.31 7.86 13.00
CA LYS A 740 8.52 9.30 13.07
C LYS A 740 8.26 9.95 11.71
N VAL A 741 7.93 11.23 11.72
CA VAL A 741 7.86 12.04 10.52
C VAL A 741 9.25 12.11 9.88
N VAL A 742 9.36 11.64 8.65
CA VAL A 742 10.58 11.76 7.86
C VAL A 742 10.60 13.14 7.20
N ILE A 743 11.38 14.07 7.75
CA ILE A 743 11.43 15.47 7.27
C ILE A 743 12.00 15.62 5.85
N THR A 744 12.60 14.57 5.28
CA THR A 744 13.04 14.54 3.88
C THR A 744 12.00 13.98 2.92
N ASP A 745 10.86 13.47 3.43
CA ASP A 745 9.82 12.88 2.60
C ASP A 745 8.87 13.94 2.01
N ARG A 746 8.16 13.55 0.94
CA ARG A 746 7.21 14.36 0.19
C ARG A 746 6.08 14.92 1.06
N MET A 747 5.67 14.23 2.12
CA MET A 747 4.63 14.73 3.01
C MET A 747 5.08 15.99 3.78
N TRP A 748 6.30 15.98 4.31
CA TRP A 748 6.85 17.18 4.95
C TRP A 748 7.13 18.29 3.93
N ALA A 749 7.65 17.95 2.74
CA ALA A 749 7.84 18.93 1.67
C ALA A 749 6.53 19.61 1.24
N ARG A 750 5.41 18.88 1.20
CA ARG A 750 4.07 19.44 0.95
C ARG A 750 3.65 20.41 2.06
N LEU A 751 3.95 20.09 3.32
CA LEU A 751 3.67 20.97 4.44
C LEU A 751 4.46 22.28 4.31
N LEU A 752 5.77 22.20 4.04
CA LEU A 752 6.61 23.39 3.86
C LEU A 752 6.12 24.24 2.67
N SER A 753 5.73 23.61 1.57
CA SER A 753 5.15 24.32 0.42
C SER A 753 3.78 24.94 0.71
N SER A 754 2.97 24.34 1.58
CA SER A 754 1.64 24.85 1.95
C SER A 754 1.70 26.01 2.93
N THR A 755 2.63 25.95 3.88
CA THR A 755 2.82 26.97 4.94
C THR A 755 3.74 28.11 4.49
N ASN A 756 4.59 27.85 3.49
CA ASN A 756 5.72 28.71 3.09
C ASN A 756 6.71 28.99 4.25
N GLN A 757 6.75 28.11 5.26
CA GLN A 757 7.71 28.19 6.35
C GLN A 757 9.09 27.71 5.89
N PRO A 758 10.20 28.31 6.38
CA PRO A 758 11.53 27.78 6.16
C PRO A 758 11.73 26.48 6.95
N SER A 759 12.78 25.71 6.63
CA SER A 759 13.14 24.50 7.38
C SER A 759 13.75 24.78 8.77
N PHE A 760 13.97 26.05 9.12
CA PHE A 760 14.63 26.52 10.35
C PHE A 760 15.99 25.84 10.68
N LEU A 761 16.60 25.17 9.69
CA LEU A 761 17.93 24.57 9.83
C LEU A 761 19.00 25.65 9.71
N SER A 762 19.98 25.63 10.60
CA SER A 762 21.15 26.49 10.51
C SER A 762 22.05 26.10 9.34
N ALA A 763 22.87 27.03 8.84
CA ALA A 763 23.86 26.77 7.80
C ALA A 763 24.90 25.70 8.22
N GLN A 764 25.09 25.51 9.53
CA GLN A 764 25.98 24.49 10.08
C GLN A 764 25.34 23.10 10.07
N GLU A 765 24.07 22.98 10.45
CA GLU A 765 23.30 21.72 10.39
C GLU A 765 23.10 21.24 8.95
N ILE A 766 22.90 22.16 7.99
CA ILE A 766 22.85 21.82 6.56
C ILE A 766 24.18 21.25 6.06
N LYS A 767 25.32 21.74 6.58
CA LYS A 767 26.66 21.22 6.25
C LYS A 767 26.96 19.88 6.93
N GLU A 768 26.51 19.69 8.17
CA GLU A 768 26.67 18.44 8.92
C GLU A 768 25.77 17.32 8.36
N GLY A 769 24.53 17.63 7.99
CA GLY A 769 23.61 16.68 7.33
C GLY A 769 24.11 16.18 5.97
N LYS A 770 24.84 17.03 5.22
CA LYS A 770 25.55 16.63 3.99
C LYS A 770 26.73 15.68 4.25
N ARG A 771 27.37 15.74 5.42
CA ARG A 771 28.45 14.81 5.79
C ARG A 771 27.93 13.46 6.29
N SER A 772 26.77 13.43 6.96
CA SER A 772 26.18 12.17 7.44
C SER A 772 25.51 11.36 6.32
N GLY A 773 25.00 12.02 5.27
CA GLY A 773 24.35 11.37 4.13
C GLY A 773 25.26 10.46 3.28
N ASP A 774 26.58 10.69 3.30
CA ASP A 774 27.58 9.87 2.58
C ASP A 774 27.88 8.52 3.28
N SER A 775 27.49 8.36 4.54
CA SER A 775 27.80 7.14 5.32
C SER A 775 26.78 6.02 5.16
N THR A 776 25.62 6.29 4.55
CA THR A 776 24.55 5.30 4.30
C THR A 776 24.44 4.88 2.83
N ALA A 777 25.29 5.40 1.95
CA ALA A 777 25.32 5.05 0.52
C ALA A 777 26.47 4.09 0.14
N THR A 778 27.23 3.57 1.11
CA THR A 778 28.38 2.69 0.88
C THR A 778 28.14 1.26 1.36
N LEU A 779 27.15 0.58 0.77
CA LEU A 779 27.20 -0.86 0.59
C LEU A 779 26.57 -1.19 -0.76
N LEU A 780 27.36 -1.86 -1.61
CA LEU A 780 27.12 -2.24 -3.01
C LEU A 780 27.56 -1.19 -4.04
N ASP A 781 28.87 -1.02 -4.18
CA ASP A 781 29.52 -1.26 -5.47
C ASP A 781 30.98 -1.66 -5.25
N GLY A 782 31.28 -2.88 -5.66
CA GLY A 782 32.63 -3.43 -5.67
C GLY A 782 33.29 -3.14 -7.01
N ASP A 783 34.45 -2.50 -6.91
CA ASP A 783 35.66 -2.76 -7.70
C ASP A 783 35.57 -2.64 -9.23
N ASN A 784 36.14 -1.54 -9.75
CA ASN A 784 37.17 -1.65 -10.78
C ASN A 784 38.00 -0.37 -10.81
N GLY A 785 39.31 -0.54 -10.57
CA GLY A 785 40.31 0.50 -10.63
C GLY A 785 40.62 1.00 -12.05
N GLY A 786 41.35 2.11 -12.08
CA GLY A 786 41.91 2.70 -13.29
C GLY A 786 42.43 4.10 -13.02
N ASP A 787 43.68 4.18 -12.58
CA ASP A 787 44.46 5.40 -12.43
C ASP A 787 44.38 6.34 -13.65
N SER A 788 44.27 7.64 -13.39
CA SER A 788 45.18 8.63 -13.99
C SER A 788 45.02 9.99 -13.32
N GLU A 789 46.08 10.36 -12.59
CA GLU A 789 46.36 11.73 -12.16
C GLU A 789 46.44 12.67 -13.37
N VAL A 790 45.70 13.79 -13.34
CA VAL A 790 46.15 15.04 -13.97
C VAL A 790 45.79 16.20 -13.04
N SER A 791 46.80 16.65 -12.31
CA SER A 791 46.94 18.00 -11.78
C SER A 791 46.99 19.02 -12.93
N THR A 792 46.24 20.13 -12.84
CA THR A 792 46.80 21.51 -12.91
C THR A 792 45.72 22.58 -12.82
N GLU A 793 45.95 23.48 -11.85
CA GLU A 793 45.94 24.94 -11.95
C GLU A 793 44.65 25.71 -12.24
N ALA A 794 44.34 26.55 -11.24
CA ALA A 794 43.52 27.74 -11.34
C ALA A 794 44.17 28.80 -12.24
N GLN A 795 43.36 29.52 -13.01
CA GLN A 795 43.60 30.93 -13.30
C GLN A 795 42.27 31.64 -13.55
N ALA A 796 42.10 32.75 -12.83
CA ALA A 796 41.04 33.72 -12.99
C ALA A 796 41.51 34.81 -13.95
N GLU A 797 40.65 35.21 -14.89
CA GLU A 797 40.64 36.46 -15.68
C GLU A 797 39.19 36.56 -16.18
N ASN A 798 38.30 37.41 -15.64
CA ASN A 798 38.19 38.86 -15.72
C ASN A 798 38.12 39.42 -17.16
N GLU A 799 37.00 40.13 -17.40
CA GLU A 799 36.65 41.04 -18.50
C GLU A 799 36.12 40.46 -19.82
N GLY A 800 34.87 40.85 -20.13
CA GLY A 800 34.10 40.57 -21.34
C GLY A 800 32.61 40.80 -21.12
#